data_AF-A0A9W9DIT8-F1
#
_entry.id   AF-A0A9W9DIT8-F1
#
_cell.length_a   1.000
_cell.length_b   1.000
_cell.length_c   1.000
_cell.angle_alpha   90.00
_cell.angle_beta   90.00
_cell.angle_gamma   90.00
#
_symmetry.space_group_name_H-M   'P 1'
#
loop_
_entity.id
_entity.type
_entity.pdbx_description
1 polymer ?
#
loop_
_entity_poly.entity_id
_entity_poly.type
_entity_poly.pdbx_seq_one_letter_code
_entity_poly.pdbx_strand_id
1 'polypeptide(L)'
;MSMFFKHHDSFIDLSLDLHEPQDWNPGVLRTIEYASKVTALAYEPIAGLLAVATPGSIELLGKPGVACKITLPDINVVKTLHISPSTFKLLCLDDHDKLYIYDLSTYGQPKLLATTRFDQPNSITISPSHSHVGLAFIALQTGEVLTYDLECLRKSSYRIPNMWTLYEEKMAASGMPEIATPTSGIAIDTLTHPRDLNLLFVIYRGGVVLSDLSNRNTLRTYELVYPPGAPGGCGYGSNDILTHRRPEATCMAIHPAGHFFAVGYADGSIAFWAIEDEDQPLLVRTLNDLDVQNVNAEQLEAHLAHKGEKTASFSGEPIFKLSWCSFPNSSDPRGGETALVILGGLSLEDPPGITVHWLPAFNPTDPPASQSTTPALHPYIRSSMRTSVEPLNTYFYEIHGTVHDYILIPRESPHFTGSFDVVSILVVKESVAGTRVVEAYEFPPPAFAEHAHDDPHPVEEGRDTLDDLADTLQDLQINNDPRRLQLPGYLSNGTSGLLGGVIRTLTKDAYSFLVQTDAPAHALSLKAGYAWLDPVDHISKYQPPRITITWHADLSVQIWDVSAQLVQKFKPDPIDCEFPNSLPNLTIDTNVVLMAPFVASKLPVQDHTIQYARMAAESFECAVVLSSGMVILYQFTSPPDPLPPFEELLDPELLSLRHVFPSPDSTSRFSPFFALSPNRGQVSACALADVGFLAVAYADGCLFVIDMRGPTVILRHGVKAKSRHSIGLHVGTDTNPITSLEWTISPIDKEDRLALRLIAGHDSGASQVFTFGRSLDSSWKPTEEVVKFDGSVHPIGMFVINSKNGSRCTADRSRLAASLDTSLISPSAPVLLVMAGTKGVRCNVNITGERISKVEWNHKMGKVLTVQIVQKLSSYALVALAENHEAWAYSLPNLECLHNMALPPITYLPISVDESGDFFAWTRNPENGLIRQATYGTLFNFRRVETTPAIDLLSTKPVVPAQPQPVSLGPTSILGSWFNFGQSMTGAQIDALLGGPDRPVPIQQPRSQALANDAARDHSQVAKQAAATQNSLYDRLTSALNERGCVTSTIFKDCFHIINMSRQMLGDLEDRFNSLESGSRSMVDQAKKLAAEQSAKSWFRF
;
A
#
# COMPACT_ATOMS: atom_id res chain seq x y z
N MET A 1 -25.99 -35.89 54.70
CA MET A 1 -26.09 -34.42 54.63
C MET A 1 -24.98 -33.87 55.52
N SER A 2 -24.10 -33.02 54.98
CA SER A 2 -22.78 -32.63 55.52
C SER A 2 -21.63 -33.63 55.30
N MET A 3 -21.04 -33.59 54.10
CA MET A 3 -19.63 -33.90 53.80
C MET A 3 -19.43 -33.56 52.32
N PHE A 4 -18.79 -32.42 52.02
CA PHE A 4 -18.05 -32.04 50.80
C PHE A 4 -17.94 -30.51 50.73
N PHE A 5 -17.21 -29.93 51.68
CA PHE A 5 -16.56 -28.63 51.50
C PHE A 5 -15.10 -28.85 51.93
N LYS A 6 -14.21 -29.08 50.97
CA LYS A 6 -12.76 -29.21 51.23
C LYS A 6 -12.01 -28.31 50.25
N HIS A 7 -11.29 -27.35 50.84
CA HIS A 7 -10.14 -26.60 50.29
C HIS A 7 -10.36 -25.78 49.00
N HIS A 8 -11.18 -24.73 49.01
CA HIS A 8 -11.16 -23.68 47.97
C HIS A 8 -10.39 -22.40 48.37
N ASP A 9 -9.83 -22.33 49.59
CA ASP A 9 -9.34 -21.06 50.18
C ASP A 9 -7.80 -20.83 50.15
N SER A 10 -7.00 -21.59 49.38
CA SER A 10 -5.53 -21.44 49.47
C SER A 10 -4.90 -20.42 48.52
N PHE A 11 -5.58 -20.02 47.44
CA PHE A 11 -5.06 -19.08 46.44
C PHE A 11 -5.99 -17.88 46.26
N ILE A 12 -5.40 -16.71 46.02
CA ILE A 12 -6.16 -15.46 45.78
C ILE A 12 -6.88 -15.58 44.43
N ASP A 13 -8.15 -15.16 44.39
CA ASP A 13 -8.87 -14.98 43.14
C ASP A 13 -8.24 -13.83 42.35
N LEU A 14 -7.70 -14.15 41.17
CA LEU A 14 -7.04 -13.21 40.29
C LEU A 14 -8.04 -12.43 39.43
N SER A 15 -9.33 -12.77 39.46
CA SER A 15 -10.37 -12.25 38.56
C SER A 15 -11.32 -11.23 39.22
N LEU A 16 -10.98 -10.70 40.40
CA LEU A 16 -11.87 -9.88 41.23
C LEU A 16 -12.59 -8.74 40.48
N ASP A 17 -11.88 -7.98 39.63
CA ASP A 17 -12.45 -6.86 38.87
C ASP A 17 -13.08 -7.25 37.51
N LEU A 18 -13.35 -8.54 37.31
CA LEU A 18 -13.91 -9.10 36.07
C LEU A 18 -15.15 -9.98 36.31
N HIS A 19 -15.67 -9.99 37.55
CA HIS A 19 -16.82 -10.81 37.95
C HIS A 19 -18.17 -10.25 37.49
N GLU A 20 -18.31 -8.94 37.29
CA GLU A 20 -19.60 -8.36 36.95
C GLU A 20 -19.80 -8.32 35.41
N PRO A 21 -21.02 -8.56 34.89
CA PRO A 21 -21.27 -8.53 33.44
C PRO A 21 -20.86 -7.20 32.79
N GLN A 22 -21.02 -6.10 33.54
CA GLN A 22 -20.66 -4.74 33.11
C GLN A 22 -19.16 -4.50 32.96
N ASP A 23 -18.31 -5.42 33.46
CA ASP A 23 -16.86 -5.34 33.30
C ASP A 23 -16.41 -5.76 31.89
N TRP A 24 -17.32 -6.37 31.13
CA TRP A 24 -17.10 -6.85 29.78
C TRP A 24 -17.93 -6.03 28.79
N ASN A 25 -17.29 -5.56 27.73
CA ASN A 25 -17.97 -4.87 26.65
C ASN A 25 -17.27 -5.18 25.32
N PRO A 26 -17.52 -6.34 24.69
CA PRO A 26 -16.93 -6.64 23.41
C PRO A 26 -17.42 -5.69 22.31
N GLY A 27 -16.50 -5.18 21.49
CA GLY A 27 -16.84 -4.24 20.41
C GLY A 27 -15.84 -4.26 19.27
N VAL A 28 -16.27 -3.77 18.11
CA VAL A 28 -15.39 -3.52 16.95
C VAL A 28 -14.86 -2.09 17.06
N LEU A 29 -13.54 -1.95 17.01
CA LEU A 29 -12.87 -0.65 16.99
C LEU A 29 -12.65 -0.16 15.55
N ARG A 30 -12.24 -1.06 14.65
CA ARG A 30 -12.03 -0.74 13.24
C ARG A 30 -12.15 -1.98 12.37
N THR A 31 -12.56 -1.78 11.13
CA THR A 31 -12.49 -2.78 10.07
C THR A 31 -11.50 -2.30 9.01
N ILE A 32 -10.56 -3.16 8.64
CA ILE A 32 -9.55 -2.91 7.60
C ILE A 32 -9.85 -3.85 6.46
N GLU A 33 -9.99 -3.33 5.25
CA GLU A 33 -10.21 -4.10 4.04
C GLU A 33 -8.95 -4.14 3.19
N TYR A 34 -8.78 -5.22 2.45
CA TYR A 34 -7.63 -5.41 1.56
C TYR A 34 -8.14 -5.58 0.12
N ALA A 35 -7.65 -4.72 -0.78
CA ALA A 35 -8.09 -4.72 -2.16
C ALA A 35 -7.62 -5.99 -2.88
N SER A 36 -8.53 -6.90 -3.19
CA SER A 36 -8.23 -8.18 -3.87
C SER A 36 -8.76 -8.25 -5.31
N LYS A 37 -9.60 -7.29 -5.72
CA LYS A 37 -10.18 -7.22 -7.06
C LYS A 37 -10.33 -5.76 -7.47
N VAL A 38 -9.21 -5.10 -7.72
CA VAL A 38 -9.19 -3.73 -8.25
C VAL A 38 -9.70 -3.75 -9.69
N THR A 39 -10.66 -2.87 -10.00
CA THR A 39 -11.31 -2.81 -11.32
C THR A 39 -11.06 -1.52 -12.07
N ALA A 40 -10.81 -0.41 -11.36
CA ALA A 40 -10.45 0.88 -11.94
C ALA A 40 -9.66 1.72 -10.92
N LEU A 41 -8.83 2.62 -11.43
CA LEU A 41 -8.07 3.60 -10.66
C LEU A 41 -8.29 5.01 -11.24
N ALA A 42 -8.22 6.03 -10.38
CA ALA A 42 -8.13 7.42 -10.81
C ALA A 42 -7.22 8.22 -9.88
N TYR A 43 -6.40 9.09 -10.43
CA TYR A 43 -5.54 9.99 -9.67
C TYR A 43 -5.79 11.45 -10.04
N GLU A 44 -5.91 12.31 -9.05
CA GLU A 44 -6.05 13.76 -9.23
C GLU A 44 -4.74 14.45 -8.79
N PRO A 45 -3.90 14.94 -9.74
CA PRO A 45 -2.58 15.47 -9.43
C PRO A 45 -2.53 16.69 -8.53
N ILE A 46 -3.54 17.54 -8.60
CA ILE A 46 -3.50 18.85 -7.95
C ILE A 46 -3.63 18.64 -6.44
N ALA A 47 -4.66 17.90 -6.01
CA ALA A 47 -4.82 17.51 -4.63
C ALA A 47 -3.87 16.38 -4.22
N GLY A 48 -3.44 15.54 -5.15
CA GLY A 48 -2.70 14.30 -4.87
C GLY A 48 -3.59 13.24 -4.22
N LEU A 49 -4.79 13.03 -4.79
CA LEU A 49 -5.82 12.09 -4.31
C LEU A 49 -5.88 10.87 -5.23
N LEU A 50 -5.82 9.67 -4.65
CA LEU A 50 -5.99 8.40 -5.37
C LEU A 50 -7.36 7.80 -5.06
N ALA A 51 -8.09 7.38 -6.08
CA ALA A 51 -9.32 6.61 -5.96
C ALA A 51 -9.13 5.20 -6.50
N VAL A 52 -9.58 4.20 -5.75
CA VAL A 52 -9.44 2.78 -6.07
C VAL A 52 -10.81 2.12 -6.05
N ALA A 53 -11.28 1.62 -7.19
CA ALA A 53 -12.53 0.86 -7.25
C ALA A 53 -12.31 -0.64 -7.05
N THR A 54 -13.22 -1.23 -6.30
CA THR A 54 -13.51 -2.67 -6.25
C THR A 54 -15.01 -2.88 -6.51
N PRO A 55 -15.49 -4.10 -6.78
CA PRO A 55 -16.92 -4.32 -6.98
C PRO A 55 -17.76 -3.81 -5.80
N GLY A 56 -18.66 -2.86 -6.07
CA GLY A 56 -19.53 -2.23 -5.07
C GLY A 56 -18.90 -1.19 -4.15
N SER A 57 -17.61 -0.84 -4.27
CA SER A 57 -17.01 0.20 -3.44
C SER A 57 -15.84 0.94 -4.07
N ILE A 58 -15.62 2.17 -3.61
CA ILE A 58 -14.50 3.02 -4.02
C ILE A 58 -13.78 3.50 -2.76
N GLU A 59 -12.48 3.28 -2.67
CA GLU A 59 -11.64 3.79 -1.59
C GLU A 59 -10.91 5.05 -2.07
N LEU A 60 -10.99 6.14 -1.32
CA LEU A 60 -10.24 7.37 -1.54
C LEU A 60 -9.05 7.44 -0.58
N LEU A 61 -7.85 7.62 -1.11
CA LEU A 61 -6.58 7.60 -0.38
C LEU A 61 -5.84 8.92 -0.58
N GLY A 62 -5.44 9.56 0.52
CA GLY A 62 -4.71 10.83 0.54
C GLY A 62 -3.51 10.79 1.50
N LYS A 63 -3.27 11.90 2.19
CA LYS A 63 -2.27 11.97 3.28
C LYS A 63 -2.53 10.92 4.37
N PRO A 64 -1.55 10.63 5.23
CA PRO A 64 -1.76 9.78 6.40
C PRO A 64 -3.06 10.12 7.16
N GLY A 65 -3.88 9.10 7.43
CA GLY A 65 -5.20 9.24 8.06
C GLY A 65 -6.36 9.58 7.11
N VAL A 66 -6.09 10.04 5.88
CA VAL A 66 -7.09 10.32 4.85
C VAL A 66 -7.38 9.04 4.06
N ALA A 67 -8.35 8.27 4.56
CA ALA A 67 -8.89 7.09 3.89
C ALA A 67 -10.42 7.10 4.00
N CYS A 68 -11.14 7.08 2.87
CA CYS A 68 -12.59 7.14 2.84
C CYS A 68 -13.19 6.12 1.89
N LYS A 69 -14.00 5.20 2.44
CA LYS A 69 -14.79 4.24 1.67
C LYS A 69 -16.12 4.84 1.23
N ILE A 70 -16.37 4.83 -0.08
CA ILE A 70 -17.67 5.07 -0.70
C ILE A 70 -18.27 3.72 -1.06
N THR A 71 -19.45 3.39 -0.52
CA THR A 71 -20.20 2.20 -0.94
C THR A 71 -21.16 2.58 -2.06
N LEU A 72 -21.10 1.86 -3.18
CA LEU A 72 -21.98 2.13 -4.31
C LEU A 72 -23.41 1.68 -3.98
N PRO A 73 -24.44 2.35 -4.53
CA PRO A 73 -25.83 1.95 -4.34
C PRO A 73 -26.12 0.52 -4.83
N ASP A 74 -25.47 0.13 -5.93
CA ASP A 74 -25.52 -1.21 -6.51
C ASP A 74 -24.13 -1.87 -6.42
N ILE A 75 -24.06 -3.18 -6.16
CA ILE A 75 -22.79 -3.94 -6.04
C ILE A 75 -22.25 -4.31 -7.43
N ASN A 76 -22.25 -3.34 -8.34
CA ASN A 76 -21.83 -3.48 -9.72
C ASN A 76 -20.30 -3.32 -9.84
N VAL A 77 -19.75 -3.84 -10.94
CA VAL A 77 -18.34 -3.63 -11.26
C VAL A 77 -18.15 -2.23 -11.81
N VAL A 78 -17.15 -1.51 -11.32
CA VAL A 78 -16.80 -0.19 -11.86
C VAL A 78 -15.98 -0.37 -13.14
N LYS A 79 -16.48 0.16 -14.26
CA LYS A 79 -15.80 0.18 -15.57
C LYS A 79 -14.71 1.24 -15.62
N THR A 80 -15.01 2.48 -15.22
CA THR A 80 -14.03 3.57 -15.18
C THR A 80 -14.28 4.53 -14.02
N LEU A 81 -13.20 5.14 -13.53
CA LEU A 81 -13.18 6.18 -12.52
C LEU A 81 -12.49 7.42 -13.06
N HIS A 82 -13.02 8.60 -12.73
CA HIS A 82 -12.35 9.87 -13.00
C HIS A 82 -12.58 10.86 -11.85
N ILE A 83 -11.59 11.71 -11.57
CA ILE A 83 -11.74 12.82 -10.63
C ILE A 83 -11.57 14.10 -11.43
N SER A 84 -12.61 14.96 -11.44
CA SER A 84 -12.56 16.24 -12.14
C SER A 84 -11.71 17.25 -11.36
N PRO A 85 -10.56 17.72 -11.89
CA PRO A 85 -9.71 18.66 -11.17
C PRO A 85 -10.38 20.02 -10.97
N SER A 86 -11.20 20.48 -11.92
CA SER A 86 -11.90 21.77 -11.83
C SER A 86 -13.05 21.75 -10.83
N THR A 87 -13.94 20.75 -10.93
CA THR A 87 -15.15 20.68 -10.09
C THR A 87 -14.99 19.92 -8.79
N PHE A 88 -13.88 19.19 -8.63
CA PHE A 88 -13.61 18.29 -7.50
C PHE A 88 -14.72 17.26 -7.25
N LYS A 89 -15.23 16.69 -8.34
CA LYS A 89 -16.24 15.62 -8.31
C LYS A 89 -15.60 14.31 -8.76
N LEU A 90 -15.97 13.23 -8.09
CA LEU A 90 -15.63 11.86 -8.48
C LEU A 90 -16.74 11.31 -9.39
N LEU A 91 -16.35 10.79 -10.54
CA LEU A 91 -17.22 10.15 -11.52
C LEU A 91 -16.93 8.66 -11.51
N CYS A 92 -17.98 7.85 -11.38
CA CYS A 92 -17.90 6.40 -11.41
C CYS A 92 -18.91 5.86 -12.42
N LEU A 93 -18.43 5.20 -13.47
CA LEU A 93 -19.28 4.49 -14.43
C LEU A 93 -19.25 3.00 -14.12
N ASP A 94 -20.41 2.41 -13.85
CA ASP A 94 -20.54 0.98 -13.61
C ASP A 94 -20.77 0.17 -14.90
N ASP A 95 -20.71 -1.16 -14.77
CA ASP A 95 -20.91 -2.10 -15.87
C ASP A 95 -22.34 -2.20 -16.39
N HIS A 96 -23.29 -1.55 -15.72
CA HIS A 96 -24.70 -1.42 -16.10
C HIS A 96 -25.03 -0.03 -16.68
N ASP A 97 -24.00 0.71 -17.09
CA ASP A 97 -24.06 1.98 -17.78
C ASP A 97 -24.62 3.13 -16.92
N LYS A 98 -24.50 3.03 -15.59
CA LYS A 98 -24.85 4.10 -14.65
C LYS A 98 -23.62 4.89 -14.25
N LEU A 99 -23.70 6.20 -14.44
CA LEU A 99 -22.74 7.19 -13.96
C LEU A 99 -23.19 7.75 -12.60
N TYR A 100 -22.38 7.52 -11.57
CA TYR A 100 -22.52 8.13 -10.24
C TYR A 100 -21.57 9.31 -10.11
N ILE A 101 -22.06 10.41 -9.52
CA ILE A 101 -21.29 11.63 -9.30
C ILE A 101 -21.27 11.95 -7.81
N TYR A 102 -20.08 11.96 -7.22
CA TYR A 102 -19.87 12.29 -5.81
C TYR A 102 -19.18 13.64 -5.65
N ASP A 103 -19.61 14.41 -4.66
CA ASP A 103 -18.95 15.62 -4.21
C ASP A 103 -17.80 15.30 -3.24
N LEU A 104 -16.57 15.63 -3.63
CA LEU A 104 -15.39 15.48 -2.76
C LEU A 104 -15.13 16.72 -1.90
N SER A 105 -15.93 17.78 -2.07
CA SER A 105 -15.78 19.04 -1.35
C SER A 105 -16.45 19.02 0.04
N THR A 106 -17.24 18.00 0.33
CA THR A 106 -17.95 17.83 1.60
C THR A 106 -16.99 17.37 2.72
N TYR A 107 -17.03 18.06 3.88
CA TYR A 107 -16.32 17.63 5.09
C TYR A 107 -16.86 16.29 5.62
N GLY A 108 -15.96 15.37 5.98
CA GLY A 108 -16.29 14.03 6.41
C GLY A 108 -16.32 13.05 5.25
N GLN A 109 -17.53 12.65 4.82
CA GLN A 109 -17.70 11.67 3.74
C GLN A 109 -18.24 12.34 2.45
N PRO A 110 -17.74 11.91 1.27
CA PRO A 110 -18.28 12.34 -0.02
C PRO A 110 -19.78 12.06 -0.15
N LYS A 111 -20.51 13.00 -0.76
CA LYS A 111 -21.96 12.88 -0.96
C LYS A 111 -22.30 12.53 -2.40
N LEU A 112 -23.16 11.55 -2.60
CA LEU A 112 -23.74 11.26 -3.92
C LEU A 112 -24.63 12.44 -4.35
N LEU A 113 -24.30 13.08 -5.46
CA LEU A 113 -25.03 14.20 -6.02
C LEU A 113 -26.05 13.77 -7.07
N ALA A 114 -25.68 12.85 -7.96
CA ALA A 114 -26.51 12.42 -9.07
C ALA A 114 -26.17 11.01 -9.54
N THR A 115 -27.18 10.36 -10.14
CA THR A 115 -27.03 9.10 -10.87
C THR A 115 -27.71 9.24 -12.22
N THR A 116 -26.98 9.01 -13.30
CA THR A 116 -27.48 9.13 -14.67
C THR A 116 -27.12 7.89 -15.47
N ARG A 117 -28.08 7.34 -16.22
CA ARG A 117 -27.82 6.21 -17.13
C ARG A 117 -27.50 6.66 -18.54
N PHE A 118 -26.52 6.03 -19.16
CA PHE A 118 -26.20 6.16 -20.59
C PHE A 118 -26.51 4.84 -21.32
N ASP A 119 -26.56 4.91 -22.65
CA ASP A 119 -26.80 3.73 -23.48
C ASP A 119 -25.46 3.23 -24.03
N GLN A 120 -24.90 2.19 -23.41
CA GLN A 120 -23.62 1.59 -23.80
C GLN A 120 -22.46 2.60 -23.95
N PRO A 121 -22.11 3.37 -22.90
CA PRO A 121 -20.92 4.21 -22.88
C PRO A 121 -19.64 3.35 -22.90
N ASN A 122 -18.74 3.69 -23.82
CA ASN A 122 -17.42 3.07 -23.95
C ASN A 122 -16.35 3.84 -23.18
N SER A 123 -16.39 5.17 -23.18
CA SER A 123 -15.43 5.99 -22.44
C SER A 123 -16.03 7.29 -21.89
N ILE A 124 -15.31 7.89 -20.93
CA ILE A 124 -15.60 9.21 -20.38
C ILE A 124 -14.31 10.03 -20.42
N THR A 125 -14.37 11.22 -21.02
CA THR A 125 -13.23 12.14 -21.10
C THR A 125 -13.57 13.43 -20.37
N ILE A 126 -12.69 13.83 -19.45
CA ILE A 126 -12.80 15.07 -18.68
C ILE A 126 -11.62 15.99 -18.99
N SER A 127 -11.89 17.30 -19.08
CA SER A 127 -10.85 18.31 -19.27
C SER A 127 -10.56 19.07 -17.97
N PRO A 128 -9.28 19.25 -17.58
CA PRO A 128 -8.90 20.07 -16.44
C PRO A 128 -9.07 21.58 -16.71
N SER A 129 -9.20 21.96 -17.97
CA SER A 129 -9.09 23.34 -18.46
C SER A 129 -10.41 24.12 -18.44
N HIS A 130 -11.50 23.44 -18.05
CA HIS A 130 -12.82 24.04 -17.89
C HIS A 130 -12.87 24.90 -16.62
N SER A 131 -13.29 26.16 -16.77
CA SER A 131 -13.17 27.18 -15.71
C SER A 131 -14.20 27.01 -14.60
N HIS A 132 -15.41 26.53 -14.92
CA HIS A 132 -16.49 26.42 -13.95
C HIS A 132 -17.39 25.18 -14.11
N VAL A 133 -17.44 24.55 -15.29
CA VAL A 133 -18.53 23.62 -15.60
C VAL A 133 -18.13 22.16 -15.52
N GLY A 134 -16.83 21.86 -15.66
CA GLY A 134 -16.34 20.49 -15.73
C GLY A 134 -17.20 19.66 -16.68
N LEU A 135 -17.19 19.93 -17.99
CA LEU A 135 -17.93 19.07 -18.90
C LEU A 135 -17.20 17.75 -19.13
N ALA A 136 -17.98 16.68 -19.21
CA ALA A 136 -17.50 15.34 -19.57
C ALA A 136 -18.04 14.96 -20.96
N PHE A 137 -17.16 14.46 -21.83
CA PHE A 137 -17.54 13.80 -23.08
C PHE A 137 -17.77 12.32 -22.81
N ILE A 138 -18.80 11.74 -23.41
CA ILE A 138 -19.20 10.35 -23.20
C ILE A 138 -19.35 9.71 -24.58
N ALA A 139 -18.37 8.90 -24.97
CA ALA A 139 -18.39 8.15 -26.22
C ALA A 139 -19.30 6.93 -26.07
N LEU A 140 -20.27 6.78 -26.96
CA LEU A 140 -21.19 5.65 -26.97
C LEU A 140 -20.79 4.60 -28.00
N GLN A 141 -21.19 3.36 -27.77
CA GLN A 141 -20.99 2.26 -28.73
C GLN A 141 -21.62 2.54 -30.10
N THR A 142 -22.65 3.39 -30.17
CA THR A 142 -23.28 3.85 -31.43
C THR A 142 -22.37 4.74 -32.29
N GLY A 143 -21.26 5.22 -31.74
CA GLY A 143 -20.36 6.20 -32.34
C GLY A 143 -20.73 7.65 -32.07
N GLU A 144 -21.86 7.92 -31.41
CA GLU A 144 -22.20 9.27 -30.97
C GLU A 144 -21.39 9.67 -29.72
N VAL A 145 -21.05 10.96 -29.61
CA VAL A 145 -20.45 11.53 -28.39
C VAL A 145 -21.45 12.48 -27.74
N LEU A 146 -21.83 12.17 -26.50
CA LEU A 146 -22.68 13.01 -25.67
C LEU A 146 -21.84 13.88 -24.74
N THR A 147 -22.42 14.97 -24.26
CA THR A 147 -21.80 15.84 -23.25
C THR A 147 -22.63 15.91 -21.98
N TYR A 148 -21.95 15.90 -20.84
CA TYR A 148 -22.57 15.97 -19.51
C TYR A 148 -21.99 17.12 -18.69
N ASP A 149 -22.87 17.98 -18.17
CA ASP A 149 -22.54 19.13 -17.33
C ASP A 149 -22.42 18.67 -15.87
N LEU A 150 -21.18 18.62 -15.35
CA LEU A 150 -20.92 18.18 -13.97
C LEU A 150 -21.34 19.21 -12.92
N GLU A 151 -21.60 20.46 -13.31
CA GLU A 151 -22.04 21.50 -12.39
C GLU A 151 -23.56 21.56 -12.28
N CYS A 152 -24.25 21.49 -13.42
CA CYS A 152 -25.71 21.41 -13.48
C CYS A 152 -26.25 19.97 -13.31
N LEU A 153 -25.37 18.97 -13.26
CA LEU A 153 -25.68 17.55 -13.10
C LEU A 153 -26.71 17.04 -14.12
N ARG A 154 -26.48 17.35 -15.40
CA ARG A 154 -27.41 16.99 -16.49
C ARG A 154 -26.72 16.68 -17.80
N LYS A 155 -27.39 15.89 -18.64
CA LYS A 155 -27.02 15.74 -20.05
C LYS A 155 -27.22 17.07 -20.78
N SER A 156 -26.24 17.50 -21.55
CA SER A 156 -26.39 18.69 -22.39
C SER A 156 -27.10 18.37 -23.71
N SER A 157 -27.57 19.41 -24.38
CA SER A 157 -28.12 19.34 -25.74
C SER A 157 -27.02 19.20 -26.81
N TYR A 158 -25.78 19.58 -26.50
CA TYR A 158 -24.66 19.45 -27.41
C TYR A 158 -24.30 17.96 -27.58
N ARG A 159 -24.36 17.48 -28.83
CA ARG A 159 -24.02 16.11 -29.22
C ARG A 159 -23.21 16.12 -30.50
N ILE A 160 -22.31 15.15 -30.64
CA ILE A 160 -21.55 14.90 -31.86
C ILE A 160 -22.13 13.61 -32.46
N PRO A 161 -22.62 13.64 -33.72
CA PRO A 161 -23.12 12.43 -34.38
C PRO A 161 -21.98 11.45 -34.66
N ASN A 162 -22.29 10.24 -35.12
CA ASN A 162 -21.28 9.30 -35.60
C ASN A 162 -20.57 9.88 -36.84
N MET A 163 -19.41 10.48 -36.62
CA MET A 163 -18.64 11.15 -37.68
C MET A 163 -17.98 10.17 -38.64
N TRP A 164 -17.69 8.94 -38.17
CA TRP A 164 -17.11 7.91 -39.01
C TRP A 164 -18.11 7.44 -40.07
N THR A 165 -19.35 7.18 -39.68
CA THR A 165 -20.41 6.84 -40.64
C THR A 165 -20.65 7.96 -41.66
N LEU A 166 -20.63 9.23 -41.22
CA LEU A 166 -20.74 10.37 -42.14
C LEU A 166 -19.56 10.45 -43.13
N TYR A 167 -18.36 10.06 -42.69
CA TYR A 167 -17.18 9.96 -43.54
C TYR A 167 -17.33 8.83 -44.57
N GLU A 168 -17.72 7.64 -44.15
CA GLU A 168 -17.98 6.48 -45.02
C GLU A 168 -19.05 6.81 -46.08
N GLU A 169 -20.18 7.39 -45.68
CA GLU A 169 -21.23 7.83 -46.60
C GLU A 169 -20.70 8.83 -47.65
N LYS A 170 -19.82 9.75 -47.23
CA LYS A 170 -19.19 10.73 -48.13
C LYS A 170 -18.21 10.05 -49.09
N MET A 171 -17.43 9.08 -48.63
CA MET A 171 -16.50 8.29 -49.45
C MET A 171 -17.25 7.42 -50.47
N ALA A 172 -18.29 6.71 -50.03
CA ALA A 172 -19.17 5.94 -50.90
C ALA A 172 -19.82 6.83 -51.99
N ALA A 173 -20.31 8.02 -51.61
CA ALA A 173 -20.89 8.98 -52.56
C ALA A 173 -19.88 9.50 -53.60
N SER A 174 -18.58 9.50 -53.28
CA SER A 174 -17.50 9.89 -54.19
C SER A 174 -17.04 8.78 -55.16
N GLY A 175 -17.61 7.57 -55.05
CA GLY A 175 -17.34 6.46 -55.96
C GLY A 175 -16.14 5.58 -55.59
N MET A 176 -15.60 5.73 -54.37
CA MET A 176 -14.55 4.85 -53.86
C MET A 176 -15.16 3.51 -53.42
N PRO A 177 -14.62 2.35 -53.88
CA PRO A 177 -15.16 1.04 -53.55
C PRO A 177 -14.90 0.73 -52.07
N GLU A 178 -15.97 0.68 -51.28
CA GLU A 178 -15.91 0.45 -49.84
C GLU A 178 -15.95 -1.04 -49.50
N ILE A 179 -15.07 -1.46 -48.58
CA ILE A 179 -15.28 -2.68 -47.78
C ILE A 179 -15.71 -2.18 -46.40
N ALA A 180 -17.00 -1.88 -46.24
CA ALA A 180 -17.54 -1.45 -44.96
C ALA A 180 -17.34 -2.56 -43.92
N THR A 181 -16.55 -2.30 -42.88
CA THR A 181 -16.43 -3.20 -41.72
C THR A 181 -17.55 -2.84 -40.74
N PRO A 182 -18.44 -3.77 -40.34
CA PRO A 182 -19.62 -3.46 -39.54
C PRO A 182 -19.33 -2.79 -38.18
N THR A 183 -18.10 -2.88 -37.70
CA THR A 183 -17.62 -2.37 -36.41
C THR A 183 -16.90 -1.02 -36.52
N SER A 184 -16.60 -0.52 -37.72
CA SER A 184 -15.75 0.67 -37.95
C SER A 184 -16.27 1.92 -37.23
N GLY A 185 -17.59 2.14 -37.24
CA GLY A 185 -18.25 3.29 -36.64
C GLY A 185 -18.40 3.23 -35.11
N ILE A 186 -17.90 2.22 -34.41
CA ILE A 186 -17.96 2.17 -32.95
C ILE A 186 -16.93 3.14 -32.37
N ALA A 187 -17.38 4.16 -31.63
CA ALA A 187 -16.48 5.07 -30.90
C ALA A 187 -15.90 4.36 -29.68
N ILE A 188 -14.58 4.42 -29.53
CA ILE A 188 -13.83 3.78 -28.45
C ILE A 188 -13.50 4.80 -27.38
N ASP A 189 -12.96 5.96 -27.77
CA ASP A 189 -12.53 6.99 -26.84
C ASP A 189 -12.54 8.40 -27.45
N THR A 190 -12.36 9.43 -26.61
CA THR A 190 -12.18 10.83 -27.04
C THR A 190 -11.03 11.50 -26.31
N LEU A 191 -10.28 12.36 -27.01
CA LEU A 191 -9.16 13.10 -26.43
C LEU A 191 -9.24 14.58 -26.81
N THR A 192 -9.22 15.48 -25.82
CA THR A 192 -9.10 16.92 -26.06
C THR A 192 -7.69 17.24 -26.52
N HIS A 193 -7.55 18.08 -27.54
CA HIS A 193 -6.23 18.52 -28.00
C HIS A 193 -5.49 19.26 -26.85
N PRO A 194 -4.21 18.95 -26.59
CA PRO A 194 -3.53 19.39 -25.36
C PRO A 194 -3.33 20.91 -25.26
N ARG A 195 -3.44 21.63 -26.37
CA ARG A 195 -3.18 23.08 -26.46
C ARG A 195 -4.30 23.89 -27.11
N ASP A 196 -5.32 23.24 -27.65
CA ASP A 196 -6.45 23.92 -28.33
C ASP A 196 -7.75 23.28 -27.88
N LEU A 197 -8.48 23.97 -27.01
CA LEU A 197 -9.69 23.41 -26.41
C LEU A 197 -10.86 23.30 -27.40
N ASN A 198 -10.77 23.92 -28.59
CA ASN A 198 -11.79 23.81 -29.62
C ASN A 198 -11.69 22.49 -30.42
N LEU A 199 -10.57 21.77 -30.28
CA LEU A 199 -10.29 20.56 -31.04
C LEU A 199 -10.48 19.31 -30.17
N LEU A 200 -11.26 18.36 -30.70
CA LEU A 200 -11.52 17.06 -30.07
C LEU A 200 -11.21 15.93 -31.05
N PHE A 201 -10.38 14.98 -30.64
CA PHE A 201 -10.21 13.71 -31.33
C PHE A 201 -11.27 12.73 -30.87
N VAL A 202 -11.91 12.05 -31.80
CA VAL A 202 -12.80 10.92 -31.54
C VAL A 202 -12.20 9.69 -32.21
N ILE A 203 -11.88 8.69 -31.39
CA ILE A 203 -11.27 7.44 -31.82
C ILE A 203 -12.41 6.45 -32.10
N TYR A 204 -12.50 5.99 -33.33
CA TYR A 204 -13.40 4.92 -33.77
C TYR A 204 -12.59 3.66 -34.09
N ARG A 205 -13.21 2.49 -34.14
CA ARG A 205 -12.51 1.28 -34.59
C ARG A 205 -11.96 1.39 -36.01
N GLY A 206 -12.61 2.14 -36.89
CA GLY A 206 -12.11 2.38 -38.24
C GLY A 206 -10.88 3.30 -38.32
N GLY A 207 -10.69 4.19 -37.34
CA GLY A 207 -9.65 5.20 -37.36
C GLY A 207 -9.98 6.40 -36.47
N VAL A 208 -9.32 7.54 -36.70
CA VAL A 208 -9.45 8.72 -35.85
C VAL A 208 -10.07 9.88 -36.62
N VAL A 209 -10.98 10.62 -35.99
CA VAL A 209 -11.57 11.85 -36.54
C VAL A 209 -11.20 13.04 -35.67
N LEU A 210 -10.70 14.11 -36.28
CA LEU A 210 -10.49 15.40 -35.63
C LEU A 210 -11.70 16.31 -35.89
N SER A 211 -12.35 16.76 -34.81
CA SER A 211 -13.55 17.61 -34.84
C SER A 211 -13.27 19.02 -34.33
N ASP A 212 -13.89 20.00 -34.98
CA ASP A 212 -14.02 21.37 -34.47
C ASP A 212 -15.32 21.49 -33.67
N LEU A 213 -15.21 21.82 -32.38
CA LEU A 213 -16.37 21.90 -31.50
C LEU A 213 -17.27 23.10 -31.84
N SER A 214 -16.69 24.24 -32.15
CA SER A 214 -17.42 25.48 -32.45
C SER A 214 -18.22 25.36 -33.75
N ASN A 215 -17.60 24.83 -34.80
CA ASN A 215 -18.19 24.71 -36.13
C ASN A 215 -18.99 23.42 -36.31
N ARG A 216 -18.85 22.46 -35.38
CA ARG A 216 -19.54 21.15 -35.40
C ARG A 216 -19.30 20.39 -36.70
N ASN A 217 -18.08 20.39 -37.19
CA ASN A 217 -17.69 19.70 -38.42
C ASN A 217 -16.44 18.84 -38.22
N THR A 218 -16.32 17.84 -39.09
CA THR A 218 -15.12 17.03 -39.26
C THR A 218 -14.06 17.85 -39.97
N LEU A 219 -12.91 18.05 -39.32
CA LEU A 219 -11.75 18.70 -39.93
C LEU A 219 -10.94 17.70 -40.76
N ARG A 220 -10.61 16.54 -40.17
CA ARG A 220 -9.76 15.51 -40.77
C ARG A 220 -10.12 14.11 -40.31
N THR A 221 -9.83 13.12 -41.14
CA THR A 221 -10.06 11.69 -40.86
C THR A 221 -8.82 10.88 -41.18
N TYR A 222 -8.29 10.15 -40.19
CA TYR A 222 -7.07 9.35 -40.30
C TYR A 222 -7.43 7.86 -40.32
N GLU A 223 -7.24 7.22 -41.48
CA GLU A 223 -7.49 5.80 -41.69
C GLU A 223 -6.18 5.10 -42.07
N LEU A 224 -5.80 4.03 -41.33
CA LEU A 224 -4.63 3.24 -41.68
C LEU A 224 -5.01 2.14 -42.67
N VAL A 225 -4.40 2.18 -43.85
CA VAL A 225 -4.61 1.17 -44.91
C VAL A 225 -3.28 0.57 -45.32
N TYR A 226 -3.13 -0.74 -45.16
CA TYR A 226 -2.00 -1.48 -45.70
C TYR A 226 -2.24 -1.85 -47.17
N PRO A 227 -1.30 -1.53 -48.08
CA PRO A 227 -1.37 -2.03 -49.45
C PRO A 227 -1.08 -3.54 -49.49
N PRO A 228 -1.50 -4.25 -50.55
CA PRO A 228 -1.11 -5.63 -50.82
C PRO A 228 0.41 -5.79 -50.77
N GLY A 229 0.88 -6.76 -49.96
CA GLY A 229 2.28 -7.12 -49.80
C GLY A 229 3.00 -6.44 -48.63
N ALA A 230 2.42 -5.41 -48.00
CA ALA A 230 3.01 -4.81 -46.80
C ALA A 230 2.90 -5.81 -45.62
N PRO A 231 3.85 -5.90 -44.69
CA PRO A 231 3.73 -6.82 -43.55
C PRO A 231 2.58 -6.45 -42.59
N GLY A 232 2.45 -5.17 -42.22
CA GLY A 232 1.58 -4.74 -41.12
C GLY A 232 2.02 -5.31 -39.77
N GLY A 233 1.18 -5.20 -38.73
CA GLY A 233 1.52 -5.69 -37.39
C GLY A 233 1.66 -7.22 -37.29
N CYS A 234 0.94 -7.97 -38.13
CA CYS A 234 1.01 -9.44 -38.18
C CYS A 234 2.19 -10.00 -39.00
N GLY A 235 3.05 -9.13 -39.55
CA GLY A 235 4.18 -9.55 -40.40
C GLY A 235 3.77 -10.21 -41.72
N TYR A 236 4.75 -10.81 -42.42
CA TYR A 236 4.52 -11.45 -43.74
C TYR A 236 3.71 -12.76 -43.68
N GLY A 237 3.51 -13.32 -42.48
CA GLY A 237 2.79 -14.58 -42.25
C GLY A 237 1.26 -14.50 -42.38
N SER A 238 0.71 -13.32 -42.68
CA SER A 238 -0.74 -13.15 -42.78
C SER A 238 -1.33 -13.85 -44.01
N ASN A 239 -2.45 -14.57 -43.85
CA ASN A 239 -3.11 -15.28 -44.96
C ASN A 239 -3.66 -14.35 -46.04
N ASP A 240 -3.94 -13.10 -45.68
CA ASP A 240 -4.52 -12.05 -46.51
C ASP A 240 -3.47 -10.99 -46.92
N ILE A 241 -2.18 -11.29 -46.82
CA ILE A 241 -1.06 -10.38 -47.12
C ILE A 241 -1.15 -9.74 -48.52
N LEU A 242 -1.76 -10.41 -49.50
CA LEU A 242 -1.95 -9.93 -50.88
C LEU A 242 -3.22 -9.09 -51.08
N THR A 243 -3.85 -8.63 -49.99
CA THR A 243 -5.07 -7.81 -50.03
C THR A 243 -4.87 -6.51 -49.26
N HIS A 244 -5.73 -5.51 -49.53
CA HIS A 244 -5.78 -4.31 -48.71
C HIS A 244 -6.33 -4.65 -47.32
N ARG A 245 -5.63 -4.22 -46.27
CA ARG A 245 -6.02 -4.48 -44.87
C ARG A 245 -6.15 -3.17 -44.11
N ARG A 246 -7.11 -3.15 -43.17
CA ARG A 246 -7.46 -2.01 -42.32
C ARG A 246 -7.53 -2.49 -40.88
N PRO A 247 -6.45 -2.38 -40.11
CA PRO A 247 -6.49 -2.82 -38.72
C PRO A 247 -7.40 -1.90 -37.90
N GLU A 248 -8.11 -2.46 -36.90
CA GLU A 248 -8.97 -1.64 -36.04
C GLU A 248 -8.10 -0.78 -35.10
N ALA A 249 -8.38 0.52 -35.00
CA ALA A 249 -7.74 1.38 -34.01
C ALA A 249 -8.26 1.02 -32.60
N THR A 250 -7.40 1.15 -31.59
CA THR A 250 -7.70 0.70 -30.21
C THR A 250 -7.48 1.79 -29.17
N CYS A 251 -6.46 2.62 -29.34
CA CYS A 251 -6.13 3.72 -28.43
C CYS A 251 -5.30 4.80 -29.15
N MET A 252 -5.11 5.95 -28.50
CA MET A 252 -4.38 7.08 -29.05
C MET A 252 -3.66 7.86 -27.95
N ALA A 253 -2.53 8.48 -28.29
CA ALA A 253 -1.84 9.46 -27.44
C ALA A 253 -1.32 10.64 -28.28
N ILE A 254 -1.39 11.86 -27.75
CA ILE A 254 -1.06 13.08 -28.49
C ILE A 254 0.30 13.60 -28.01
N HIS A 255 1.19 13.95 -28.93
CA HIS A 255 2.46 14.57 -28.56
C HIS A 255 2.21 15.90 -27.82
N PRO A 256 2.96 16.24 -26.75
CA PRO A 256 2.75 17.44 -25.95
C PRO A 256 2.74 18.76 -26.74
N ALA A 257 3.43 18.84 -27.87
CA ALA A 257 3.38 20.01 -28.77
C ALA A 257 2.02 20.19 -29.48
N GLY A 258 1.21 19.13 -29.60
CA GLY A 258 -0.10 19.20 -30.26
C GLY A 258 -0.02 19.31 -31.78
N HIS A 259 0.97 18.69 -32.42
CA HIS A 259 1.12 18.73 -33.89
C HIS A 259 1.09 17.36 -34.56
N PHE A 260 1.29 16.30 -33.78
CA PHE A 260 1.27 14.92 -34.22
C PHE A 260 0.88 14.02 -33.04
N PHE A 261 0.53 12.78 -33.33
CA PHE A 261 0.00 11.82 -32.37
C PHE A 261 0.31 10.39 -32.79
N ALA A 262 0.13 9.45 -31.85
CA ALA A 262 0.29 8.02 -32.06
C ALA A 262 -1.07 7.33 -31.90
N VAL A 263 -1.36 6.36 -32.76
CA VAL A 263 -2.56 5.51 -32.72
C VAL A 263 -2.11 4.06 -32.61
N GLY A 264 -2.63 3.34 -31.62
CA GLY A 264 -2.45 1.90 -31.47
C GLY A 264 -3.53 1.13 -32.22
N TYR A 265 -3.19 -0.06 -32.69
CA TYR A 265 -4.09 -0.91 -33.48
C TYR A 265 -4.19 -2.35 -32.95
N ALA A 266 -5.25 -3.04 -33.37
CA ALA A 266 -5.59 -4.40 -32.97
C ALA A 266 -4.59 -5.47 -33.48
N ASP A 267 -3.78 -5.13 -34.47
CA ASP A 267 -2.73 -6.02 -35.01
C ASP A 267 -1.37 -5.84 -34.32
N GLY A 268 -1.30 -5.03 -33.25
CA GLY A 268 -0.07 -4.75 -32.50
C GLY A 268 0.81 -3.65 -33.11
N SER A 269 0.33 -2.95 -34.15
CA SER A 269 1.04 -1.82 -34.75
C SER A 269 0.71 -0.47 -34.08
N ILE A 270 1.65 0.47 -34.19
CA ILE A 270 1.52 1.86 -33.77
C ILE A 270 1.79 2.75 -34.99
N ALA A 271 0.83 3.59 -35.37
CA ALA A 271 1.00 4.58 -36.43
C ALA A 271 1.12 5.99 -35.85
N PHE A 272 2.12 6.75 -36.31
CA PHE A 272 2.34 8.14 -35.97
C PHE A 272 1.82 9.03 -37.09
N TRP A 273 0.98 10.01 -36.75
CA TRP A 273 0.30 10.87 -37.71
C TRP A 273 0.58 12.33 -37.42
N ALA A 274 0.83 13.13 -38.45
CA ALA A 274 0.83 14.58 -38.33
C ALA A 274 -0.61 15.09 -38.44
N ILE A 275 -0.99 16.08 -37.62
CA ILE A 275 -2.35 16.63 -37.65
C ILE A 275 -2.67 17.23 -39.03
N GLU A 276 -1.68 17.79 -39.72
CA GLU A 276 -1.86 18.43 -41.03
C GLU A 276 -1.84 17.46 -42.22
N ASP A 277 -1.56 16.17 -42.00
CA ASP A 277 -1.40 15.16 -43.06
C ASP A 277 -2.24 13.92 -42.76
N GLU A 278 -3.46 13.89 -43.32
CA GLU A 278 -4.41 12.78 -43.15
C GLU A 278 -4.22 11.63 -44.14
N ASP A 279 -3.46 11.86 -45.21
CA ASP A 279 -3.28 10.88 -46.29
C ASP A 279 -2.26 9.80 -45.94
N GLN A 280 -1.17 10.17 -45.24
CA GLN A 280 -0.10 9.21 -44.90
C GLN A 280 0.50 9.38 -43.49
N PRO A 281 0.64 8.28 -42.73
CA PRO A 281 1.32 8.30 -41.45
C PRO A 281 2.80 8.66 -41.64
N LEU A 282 3.38 9.32 -40.63
CA LEU A 282 4.81 9.59 -40.53
C LEU A 282 5.60 8.28 -40.46
N LEU A 283 5.14 7.35 -39.63
CA LEU A 283 5.74 6.05 -39.34
C LEU A 283 4.63 5.06 -38.96
N VAL A 284 4.73 3.80 -39.38
CA VAL A 284 4.01 2.69 -38.74
C VAL A 284 5.01 1.65 -38.30
N ARG A 285 4.94 1.22 -37.05
CA ARG A 285 5.90 0.28 -36.45
C ARG A 285 5.20 -0.75 -35.56
N THR A 286 5.83 -1.88 -35.32
CA THR A 286 5.58 -2.71 -34.13
C THR A 286 6.61 -2.35 -33.06
N LEU A 287 6.67 -3.10 -31.96
CA LEU A 287 7.77 -2.94 -31.00
C LEU A 287 9.13 -3.26 -31.64
N ASN A 288 9.17 -4.23 -32.56
CA ASN A 288 10.40 -4.80 -33.13
C ASN A 288 10.72 -4.30 -34.55
N ASP A 289 9.71 -4.00 -35.36
CA ASP A 289 9.87 -3.68 -36.79
C ASP A 289 9.40 -2.27 -37.10
N LEU A 290 10.13 -1.60 -38.00
CA LEU A 290 9.80 -0.26 -38.50
C LEU A 290 9.20 -0.34 -39.91
N ASP A 291 8.46 0.70 -40.25
CA ASP A 291 7.94 0.93 -41.60
C ASP A 291 7.11 -0.23 -42.16
N VAL A 292 6.31 -0.87 -41.28
CA VAL A 292 5.52 -2.07 -41.59
C VAL A 292 4.37 -1.82 -42.57
N GLN A 293 4.08 -0.56 -42.87
CA GLN A 293 3.13 -0.14 -43.91
C GLN A 293 3.70 -0.26 -45.34
N ASN A 294 5.02 -0.37 -45.48
CA ASN A 294 5.70 -0.41 -46.77
C ASN A 294 5.92 -1.85 -47.25
N VAL A 295 5.80 -2.07 -48.57
CA VAL A 295 6.06 -3.39 -49.18
C VAL A 295 7.57 -3.57 -49.38
N ASN A 296 8.16 -4.58 -48.73
CA ASN A 296 9.50 -5.05 -49.08
C ASN A 296 9.38 -6.26 -50.02
N ALA A 297 9.65 -6.04 -51.31
CA ALA A 297 9.51 -7.06 -52.34
C ALA A 297 10.38 -8.30 -52.07
N GLU A 298 11.61 -8.12 -51.58
CA GLU A 298 12.56 -9.23 -51.34
C GLU A 298 12.07 -10.13 -50.20
N GLN A 299 11.64 -9.54 -49.08
CA GLN A 299 11.12 -10.29 -47.94
C GLN A 299 9.78 -10.96 -48.26
N LEU A 300 8.91 -10.28 -49.02
CA LEU A 300 7.64 -10.84 -49.47
C LEU A 300 7.84 -12.03 -50.41
N GLU A 301 8.74 -11.93 -51.39
CA GLU A 301 9.06 -13.03 -52.31
C GLU A 301 9.65 -14.24 -51.57
N ALA A 302 10.60 -13.99 -50.65
CA ALA A 302 11.18 -15.04 -49.81
C ALA A 302 10.08 -15.77 -49.02
N HIS A 303 9.17 -15.03 -48.39
CA HIS A 303 8.08 -15.62 -47.62
C HIS A 303 7.10 -16.43 -48.49
N LEU A 304 6.72 -15.89 -49.66
CA LEU A 304 5.82 -16.58 -50.60
C LEU A 304 6.44 -17.86 -51.19
N ALA A 305 7.77 -17.91 -51.33
CA ALA A 305 8.49 -19.10 -51.78
C ALA A 305 8.51 -20.24 -50.74
N HIS A 306 8.41 -19.91 -49.44
CA HIS A 306 8.44 -20.86 -48.33
C HIS A 306 7.07 -21.40 -47.86
N LYS A 307 5.98 -21.12 -48.60
CA LYS A 307 4.58 -21.51 -48.31
C LYS A 307 4.27 -23.01 -48.06
N GLY A 308 5.28 -23.88 -48.06
CA GLY A 308 5.16 -25.33 -47.80
C GLY A 308 5.29 -25.75 -46.33
N GLU A 309 5.89 -24.93 -45.46
CA GLU A 309 5.98 -25.19 -44.02
C GLU A 309 5.01 -24.28 -43.27
N LYS A 310 4.23 -24.84 -42.34
CA LYS A 310 3.32 -24.07 -41.47
C LYS A 310 4.14 -23.16 -40.55
N THR A 311 4.59 -22.02 -41.05
CA THR A 311 5.08 -20.93 -40.22
C THR A 311 3.90 -20.40 -39.41
N ALA A 312 4.02 -20.44 -38.09
CA ALA A 312 2.99 -19.93 -37.19
C ALA A 312 2.76 -18.45 -37.53
N SER A 313 1.50 -18.08 -37.81
CA SER A 313 1.11 -16.67 -37.96
C SER A 313 1.49 -15.92 -36.69
N PHE A 314 2.28 -14.85 -36.80
CA PHE A 314 2.57 -13.96 -35.68
C PHE A 314 1.26 -13.38 -35.15
N SER A 315 0.89 -13.73 -33.92
CA SER A 315 -0.24 -13.14 -33.21
C SER A 315 0.28 -12.32 -32.05
N GLY A 316 0.85 -11.15 -32.36
CA GLY A 316 1.15 -10.14 -31.34
C GLY A 316 -0.14 -9.67 -30.68
N GLU A 317 -0.05 -9.26 -29.42
CA GLU A 317 -1.20 -8.68 -28.72
C GLU A 317 -1.54 -7.28 -29.30
N PRO A 318 -2.83 -6.86 -29.28
CA PRO A 318 -3.23 -5.49 -29.61
C PRO A 318 -2.46 -4.45 -28.80
N ILE A 319 -2.30 -3.25 -29.34
CA ILE A 319 -1.91 -2.10 -28.51
C ILE A 319 -3.11 -1.71 -27.65
N PHE A 320 -3.07 -1.98 -26.35
CA PHE A 320 -4.21 -1.74 -25.46
C PHE A 320 -4.29 -0.30 -24.96
N LYS A 321 -3.14 0.34 -24.70
CA LYS A 321 -3.09 1.71 -24.16
C LYS A 321 -1.78 2.41 -24.54
N LEU A 322 -1.89 3.71 -24.80
CA LEU A 322 -0.76 4.61 -25.05
C LEU A 322 -0.85 5.83 -24.11
N SER A 323 0.31 6.34 -23.67
CA SER A 323 0.40 7.63 -22.97
C SER A 323 1.68 8.35 -23.35
N TRP A 324 1.57 9.63 -23.69
CA TRP A 324 2.71 10.43 -24.16
C TRP A 324 3.12 11.44 -23.09
N CYS A 325 4.22 11.16 -22.40
CA CYS A 325 4.73 11.94 -21.30
C CYS A 325 5.60 13.10 -21.75
N SER A 326 5.51 14.23 -21.05
CA SER A 326 6.44 15.37 -21.17
C SER A 326 7.07 15.71 -19.84
N PHE A 327 8.23 16.36 -19.89
CA PHE A 327 9.03 16.70 -18.72
C PHE A 327 9.41 18.20 -18.73
N PRO A 328 9.73 18.79 -17.57
CA PRO A 328 10.23 20.15 -17.47
C PRO A 328 11.73 20.25 -17.84
N ASN A 329 12.15 19.57 -18.91
CA ASN A 329 13.54 19.42 -19.36
C ASN A 329 13.93 20.40 -20.49
N SER A 330 13.05 21.35 -20.84
CA SER A 330 13.33 22.35 -21.88
C SER A 330 12.61 23.66 -21.61
N SER A 331 13.20 24.75 -22.09
CA SER A 331 12.60 26.08 -22.12
C SER A 331 11.74 26.32 -23.37
N ASP A 332 11.83 25.47 -24.41
CA ASP A 332 10.98 25.56 -25.59
C ASP A 332 9.53 25.20 -25.23
N PRO A 333 8.53 26.01 -25.59
CA PRO A 333 7.14 25.72 -25.26
C PRO A 333 6.60 24.43 -25.90
N ARG A 334 7.26 23.88 -26.93
CA ARG A 334 6.96 22.57 -27.54
C ARG A 334 7.40 21.39 -26.66
N GLY A 335 8.31 21.62 -25.72
CA GLY A 335 8.89 20.62 -24.82
C GLY A 335 10.29 20.16 -25.24
N GLY A 336 10.94 19.42 -24.33
CA GLY A 336 12.20 18.72 -24.60
C GLY A 336 11.94 17.27 -25.01
N GLU A 337 12.81 16.38 -24.59
CA GLU A 337 12.63 14.94 -24.77
C GLU A 337 11.34 14.47 -24.08
N THR A 338 10.71 13.45 -24.66
CA THR A 338 9.41 12.93 -24.22
C THR A 338 9.49 11.41 -24.03
N ALA A 339 8.45 10.80 -23.44
CA ALA A 339 8.37 9.35 -23.35
C ALA A 339 7.02 8.85 -23.86
N LEU A 340 7.02 7.74 -24.61
CA LEU A 340 5.80 7.04 -25.01
C LEU A 340 5.70 5.73 -24.22
N VAL A 341 4.68 5.64 -23.36
CA VAL A 341 4.36 4.44 -22.57
C VAL A 341 3.37 3.59 -23.36
N ILE A 342 3.66 2.29 -23.48
CA ILE A 342 2.96 1.34 -24.34
C ILE A 342 2.59 0.10 -23.53
N LEU A 343 1.29 -0.18 -23.44
CA LEU A 343 0.75 -1.47 -23.00
C LEU A 343 0.20 -2.20 -24.22
N GLY A 344 0.70 -3.40 -24.50
CA GLY A 344 0.36 -4.14 -25.70
C GLY A 344 1.54 -4.28 -26.67
N GLY A 345 1.32 -4.98 -27.79
CA GLY A 345 2.29 -5.17 -28.87
C GLY A 345 3.33 -6.28 -28.64
N LEU A 346 3.34 -6.92 -27.46
CA LEU A 346 4.21 -8.05 -27.16
C LEU A 346 3.81 -9.31 -27.93
N SER A 347 4.80 -10.17 -28.17
CA SER A 347 4.60 -11.51 -28.72
C SER A 347 4.23 -12.52 -27.64
N LEU A 348 3.75 -13.70 -28.03
CA LEU A 348 3.42 -14.78 -27.08
C LEU A 348 4.64 -15.30 -26.29
N GLU A 349 5.85 -15.05 -26.76
CA GLU A 349 7.10 -15.48 -26.12
C GLU A 349 7.65 -14.44 -25.13
N ASP A 350 7.20 -13.19 -25.24
CA ASP A 350 7.66 -12.10 -24.39
C ASP A 350 7.00 -12.20 -22.99
N PRO A 351 7.73 -11.86 -21.91
CA PRO A 351 7.13 -11.77 -20.58
C PRO A 351 6.11 -10.63 -20.52
N PRO A 352 5.06 -10.71 -19.68
CA PRO A 352 4.13 -9.61 -19.48
C PRO A 352 4.83 -8.35 -18.95
N GLY A 353 4.44 -7.18 -19.45
CA GLY A 353 5.05 -5.94 -19.00
C GLY A 353 4.55 -4.69 -19.71
N ILE A 354 5.30 -3.59 -19.52
CA ILE A 354 5.02 -2.28 -20.13
C ILE A 354 6.29 -1.77 -20.80
N THR A 355 6.19 -1.37 -22.06
CA THR A 355 7.30 -0.81 -22.83
C THR A 355 7.29 0.71 -22.75
N VAL A 356 8.44 1.34 -22.55
CA VAL A 356 8.60 2.80 -22.55
C VAL A 356 9.68 3.19 -23.55
N HIS A 357 9.31 3.99 -24.55
CA HIS A 357 10.26 4.60 -25.48
C HIS A 357 10.60 6.02 -25.04
N TRP A 358 11.89 6.30 -24.84
CA TRP A 358 12.40 7.66 -24.68
C TRP A 358 12.60 8.29 -26.05
N LEU A 359 12.01 9.45 -26.30
CA LEU A 359 11.88 10.06 -27.62
C LEU A 359 12.56 11.44 -27.68
N PRO A 360 13.20 11.81 -28.81
CA PRO A 360 13.85 13.10 -28.99
C PRO A 360 12.88 14.29 -28.90
N ALA A 361 13.43 15.47 -28.59
CA ALA A 361 12.66 16.72 -28.62
C ALA A 361 12.21 17.10 -30.04
N PHE A 362 10.97 17.58 -30.18
CA PHE A 362 10.46 18.15 -31.44
C PHE A 362 10.70 19.66 -31.52
N ASN A 363 11.91 20.05 -31.93
CA ASN A 363 12.32 21.45 -32.09
C ASN A 363 12.91 21.74 -33.48
N PRO A 364 12.12 21.63 -34.57
CA PRO A 364 12.62 21.91 -35.93
C PRO A 364 13.08 23.37 -36.07
N THR A 365 14.14 23.58 -36.86
CA THR A 365 14.56 24.92 -37.27
C THR A 365 13.68 25.45 -38.41
N ASP A 366 13.87 26.72 -38.80
CA ASP A 366 13.16 27.29 -39.93
C ASP A 366 13.37 26.46 -41.21
N PRO A 367 12.30 26.12 -41.96
CA PRO A 367 12.44 25.38 -43.20
C PRO A 367 13.26 26.19 -44.23
N PRO A 368 14.07 25.52 -45.08
CA PRO A 368 14.81 26.19 -46.14
C PRO A 368 13.87 27.00 -47.05
N ALA A 369 14.31 28.18 -47.49
CA ALA A 369 13.54 29.03 -48.41
C ALA A 369 13.31 28.33 -49.76
N SER A 370 12.26 27.53 -49.85
CA SER A 370 11.84 26.83 -51.06
C SER A 370 10.33 26.99 -51.23
N GLN A 371 9.92 27.28 -52.48
CA GLN A 371 8.53 27.52 -52.85
C GLN A 371 7.79 26.18 -52.94
N SER A 372 7.25 25.68 -51.83
CA SER A 372 6.20 24.66 -51.93
C SER A 372 4.89 25.34 -52.36
N THR A 373 4.42 25.02 -53.57
CA THR A 373 3.19 25.55 -54.16
C THR A 373 1.93 24.78 -53.73
N THR A 374 2.05 23.80 -52.83
CA THR A 374 0.94 23.01 -52.28
C THR A 374 0.65 23.39 -50.82
N PRO A 375 -0.63 23.35 -50.40
CA PRO A 375 -1.03 23.59 -49.00
C PRO A 375 -0.71 22.40 -48.05
N ALA A 376 0.23 21.53 -48.42
CA ALA A 376 0.58 20.31 -47.69
C ALA A 376 1.70 20.56 -46.66
N LEU A 377 1.81 19.68 -45.65
CA LEU A 377 2.87 19.74 -44.63
C LEU A 377 4.27 19.80 -45.27
N HIS A 378 5.06 20.80 -44.90
CA HIS A 378 6.38 21.00 -45.51
C HIS A 378 7.30 19.78 -45.27
N PRO A 379 7.96 19.22 -46.30
CA PRO A 379 8.74 17.99 -46.19
C PRO A 379 9.81 18.01 -45.08
N TYR A 380 10.48 19.15 -44.89
CA TYR A 380 11.45 19.33 -43.80
C TYR A 380 10.81 19.13 -42.41
N ILE A 381 9.63 19.74 -42.17
CA ILE A 381 8.92 19.62 -40.90
C ILE A 381 8.40 18.18 -40.71
N ARG A 382 7.88 17.56 -41.78
CA ARG A 382 7.48 16.14 -41.78
C ARG A 382 8.65 15.22 -41.40
N SER A 383 9.84 15.48 -41.95
CA SER A 383 11.06 14.75 -41.59
C SER A 383 11.45 14.95 -40.13
N SER A 384 11.37 16.19 -39.61
CA SER A 384 11.66 16.45 -38.20
C SER A 384 10.67 15.74 -37.25
N MET A 385 9.39 15.69 -37.60
CA MET A 385 8.39 14.91 -36.85
C MET A 385 8.73 13.41 -36.87
N ARG A 386 9.12 12.87 -38.04
CA ARG A 386 9.52 11.46 -38.18
C ARG A 386 10.73 11.09 -37.32
N THR A 387 11.72 11.98 -37.23
CA THR A 387 12.90 11.77 -36.36
C THR A 387 12.53 11.85 -34.88
N SER A 388 11.57 12.71 -34.49
CA SER A 388 11.13 12.82 -33.07
C SER A 388 10.33 11.62 -32.54
N VAL A 389 10.02 10.63 -33.39
CA VAL A 389 9.33 9.39 -32.97
C VAL A 389 10.23 8.15 -33.07
N GLU A 390 11.52 8.34 -33.35
CA GLU A 390 12.54 7.29 -33.28
C GLU A 390 13.11 7.24 -31.86
N PRO A 391 12.97 6.12 -31.12
CA PRO A 391 13.42 6.06 -29.75
C PRO A 391 14.94 6.23 -29.62
N LEU A 392 15.33 7.11 -28.69
CA LEU A 392 16.71 7.24 -28.21
C LEU A 392 17.09 6.04 -27.35
N ASN A 393 16.14 5.62 -26.49
CA ASN A 393 16.31 4.51 -25.58
C ASN A 393 14.95 3.82 -25.34
N THR A 394 14.96 2.57 -24.89
CA THR A 394 13.77 1.80 -24.55
C THR A 394 14.00 1.07 -23.25
N TYR A 395 13.02 1.16 -22.34
CA TYR A 395 12.99 0.39 -21.10
C TYR A 395 11.75 -0.51 -21.08
N PHE A 396 11.90 -1.71 -20.55
CA PHE A 396 10.81 -2.68 -20.41
C PHE A 396 10.58 -2.98 -18.93
N TYR A 397 9.42 -2.57 -18.41
CA TYR A 397 8.97 -2.95 -17.07
C TYR A 397 8.44 -4.39 -17.11
N GLU A 398 9.29 -5.36 -16.79
CA GLU A 398 8.85 -6.74 -16.60
C GLU A 398 7.96 -6.83 -15.35
N ILE A 399 6.74 -7.34 -15.53
CA ILE A 399 5.74 -7.41 -14.47
C ILE A 399 5.24 -8.85 -14.35
N HIS A 400 5.38 -9.42 -13.15
CA HIS A 400 4.92 -10.78 -12.92
C HIS A 400 3.40 -10.86 -12.86
N GLY A 401 2.78 -11.48 -13.87
CA GLY A 401 1.33 -11.63 -14.00
C GLY A 401 0.76 -10.72 -15.10
N THR A 402 -0.42 -11.04 -15.61
CA THR A 402 -1.05 -10.29 -16.71
C THR A 402 -1.36 -8.86 -16.28
N VAL A 403 -0.85 -7.89 -17.03
CA VAL A 403 -1.14 -6.47 -16.84
C VAL A 403 -2.49 -6.13 -17.43
N HIS A 404 -3.37 -5.52 -16.64
CA HIS A 404 -4.71 -5.13 -17.07
C HIS A 404 -4.80 -3.65 -17.43
N ASP A 405 -4.15 -2.79 -16.67
CA ASP A 405 -4.14 -1.34 -16.90
C ASP A 405 -2.95 -0.69 -16.17
N TYR A 406 -2.63 0.55 -16.52
CA TYR A 406 -1.72 1.40 -15.76
C TYR A 406 -2.26 2.83 -15.64
N ILE A 407 -1.90 3.55 -14.58
CA ILE A 407 -2.08 5.00 -14.51
C ILE A 407 -0.74 5.68 -14.21
N LEU A 408 -0.56 6.86 -14.76
CA LEU A 408 0.61 7.71 -14.51
C LEU A 408 0.30 8.65 -13.35
N ILE A 409 1.30 8.89 -12.50
CA ILE A 409 1.21 9.80 -11.36
C ILE A 409 2.06 11.04 -11.66
N PRO A 410 1.46 12.09 -12.23
CA PRO A 410 2.10 13.39 -12.40
C PRO A 410 2.36 14.07 -11.05
N ARG A 411 3.42 14.88 -10.99
CA ARG A 411 3.83 15.57 -9.77
C ARG A 411 2.76 16.56 -9.27
N GLU A 412 2.29 17.44 -10.16
CA GLU A 412 1.38 18.55 -9.82
C GLU A 412 0.44 19.00 -10.96
N SER A 413 0.66 18.55 -12.21
CA SER A 413 -0.09 19.05 -13.37
C SER A 413 -1.15 18.05 -13.86
N PRO A 414 -2.42 18.49 -14.07
CA PRO A 414 -3.46 17.64 -14.67
C PRO A 414 -3.45 17.65 -16.21
N HIS A 415 -2.64 18.52 -16.83
CA HIS A 415 -2.63 18.72 -18.28
C HIS A 415 -2.02 17.55 -19.03
N PHE A 416 -2.16 17.54 -20.35
CA PHE A 416 -1.64 16.46 -21.21
C PHE A 416 -2.13 15.08 -20.76
N THR A 417 -3.44 15.00 -20.45
CA THR A 417 -4.12 13.81 -19.92
C THR A 417 -3.44 13.22 -18.67
N GLY A 418 -2.88 14.08 -17.82
CA GLY A 418 -2.15 13.66 -16.61
C GLY A 418 -0.76 13.08 -16.90
N SER A 419 -0.14 13.43 -18.02
CA SER A 419 1.15 12.87 -18.45
C SER A 419 2.31 13.88 -18.40
N PHE A 420 2.17 14.98 -17.66
CA PHE A 420 3.24 15.97 -17.50
C PHE A 420 3.98 15.81 -16.18
N ASP A 421 5.30 15.73 -16.24
CA ASP A 421 6.21 15.53 -15.09
C ASP A 421 5.78 14.33 -14.23
N VAL A 422 5.69 13.17 -14.87
CA VAL A 422 5.31 11.91 -14.21
C VAL A 422 6.45 11.42 -13.32
N VAL A 423 6.11 11.06 -12.08
CA VAL A 423 7.07 10.63 -11.05
C VAL A 423 6.93 9.16 -10.65
N SER A 424 5.80 8.54 -11.01
CA SER A 424 5.59 7.10 -10.79
C SER A 424 4.52 6.54 -11.71
N ILE A 425 4.57 5.23 -11.91
CA ILE A 425 3.58 4.46 -12.65
C ILE A 425 2.92 3.45 -11.71
N LEU A 426 1.59 3.42 -11.68
CA LEU A 426 0.80 2.41 -10.98
C LEU A 426 0.27 1.40 -11.99
N VAL A 427 0.44 0.13 -11.71
CA VAL A 427 0.08 -0.99 -12.57
C VAL A 427 -0.98 -1.83 -11.90
N VAL A 428 -2.10 -2.09 -12.58
CA VAL A 428 -3.09 -3.07 -12.18
C VAL A 428 -2.76 -4.39 -12.87
N LYS A 429 -2.52 -5.44 -12.09
CA LYS A 429 -2.15 -6.75 -12.62
C LYS A 429 -2.88 -7.89 -11.93
N GLU A 430 -2.87 -9.05 -12.58
CA GLU A 430 -3.22 -10.31 -11.94
C GLU A 430 -2.11 -10.76 -10.98
N SER A 431 -2.49 -11.27 -9.81
CA SER A 431 -1.59 -11.81 -8.80
C SER A 431 -2.09 -13.19 -8.33
N VAL A 432 -1.53 -13.68 -7.22
CA VAL A 432 -1.84 -15.00 -6.66
C VAL A 432 -3.34 -15.26 -6.56
N ALA A 433 -3.71 -16.50 -6.92
CA ALA A 433 -5.08 -16.99 -6.86
C ALA A 433 -6.13 -16.10 -7.58
N GLY A 434 -5.76 -15.52 -8.72
CA GLY A 434 -6.66 -14.77 -9.61
C GLY A 434 -7.08 -13.39 -9.07
N THR A 435 -6.36 -12.88 -8.07
CA THR A 435 -6.60 -11.53 -7.54
C THR A 435 -6.14 -10.45 -8.53
N ARG A 436 -6.77 -9.28 -8.48
CA ARG A 436 -6.32 -8.09 -9.23
C ARG A 436 -5.85 -7.03 -8.25
N VAL A 437 -4.56 -6.73 -8.30
CA VAL A 437 -3.84 -5.92 -7.30
C VAL A 437 -3.10 -4.78 -7.98
N VAL A 438 -2.53 -3.88 -7.17
CA VAL A 438 -1.80 -2.70 -7.65
C VAL A 438 -0.32 -2.80 -7.26
N GLU A 439 0.56 -2.49 -8.19
CA GLU A 439 1.98 -2.26 -7.94
C GLU A 439 2.34 -0.83 -8.36
N ALA A 440 3.35 -0.24 -7.74
CA ALA A 440 3.85 1.08 -8.08
C ALA A 440 5.36 1.03 -8.30
N TYR A 441 5.82 1.76 -9.31
CA TYR A 441 7.23 1.85 -9.65
C TYR A 441 7.64 3.31 -9.88
N GLU A 442 8.91 3.60 -9.62
CA GLU A 442 9.56 4.84 -10.00
C GLU A 442 9.46 5.08 -11.51
N PHE A 443 9.21 6.34 -11.88
CA PHE A 443 9.13 6.77 -13.27
C PHE A 443 9.67 8.20 -13.40
N PRO A 444 10.38 8.56 -14.49
CA PRO A 444 10.89 7.66 -15.53
C PRO A 444 11.88 6.63 -14.96
N PRO A 445 12.14 5.52 -15.67
CA PRO A 445 13.18 4.58 -15.28
C PRO A 445 14.52 5.28 -15.03
N PRO A 446 15.27 4.92 -13.97
CA PRO A 446 16.62 5.46 -13.72
C PRO A 446 17.56 5.27 -14.92
N ALA A 447 17.37 4.22 -15.72
CA ALA A 447 18.06 3.99 -16.98
C ALA A 447 18.00 5.16 -18.00
N PHE A 448 17.07 6.11 -17.84
CA PHE A 448 16.97 7.30 -18.68
C PHE A 448 17.68 8.53 -18.09
N ALA A 449 18.21 8.45 -16.86
CA ALA A 449 18.85 9.58 -16.17
C ALA A 449 20.16 10.05 -16.84
N GLU A 450 20.86 9.18 -17.58
CA GLU A 450 22.02 9.58 -18.42
C GLU A 450 21.66 10.64 -19.48
N HIS A 451 20.38 10.75 -19.84
CA HIS A 451 19.89 11.76 -20.79
C HIS A 451 19.31 13.02 -20.11
N ALA A 452 19.25 13.05 -18.77
CA ALA A 452 18.57 14.11 -18.01
C ALA A 452 19.48 15.27 -17.54
N HIS A 453 20.80 15.12 -17.61
CA HIS A 453 21.76 16.14 -17.16
C HIS A 453 22.79 16.49 -18.23
N ASP A 454 22.58 17.62 -18.89
CA ASP A 454 23.61 18.34 -19.64
C ASP A 454 23.51 19.84 -19.27
N ASP A 455 23.58 20.12 -17.96
CA ASP A 455 23.78 21.49 -17.46
C ASP A 455 25.30 21.76 -17.43
N PRO A 456 25.80 22.79 -18.13
CA PRO A 456 27.22 23.12 -18.12
C PRO A 456 27.61 23.74 -16.78
N HIS A 457 28.02 22.90 -15.82
CA HIS A 457 28.76 23.38 -14.65
C HIS A 457 30.13 23.92 -15.11
N PRO A 458 30.60 25.06 -14.57
CA PRO A 458 31.90 25.60 -14.92
C PRO A 458 32.99 24.60 -14.51
N VAL A 459 33.81 24.21 -15.47
CA VAL A 459 34.98 23.34 -15.28
C VAL A 459 35.94 24.03 -14.30
N GLU A 460 35.98 23.56 -13.06
CA GLU A 460 37.14 23.78 -12.20
C GLU A 460 38.20 22.75 -12.60
N GLU A 461 39.26 23.23 -13.24
CA GLU A 461 40.44 22.42 -13.58
C GLU A 461 41.12 21.96 -12.28
N GLY A 462 41.01 20.67 -11.95
CA GLY A 462 41.84 20.05 -10.91
C GLY A 462 41.26 18.85 -10.15
N ARG A 463 40.63 17.86 -10.82
CA ARG A 463 40.33 16.57 -10.18
C ARG A 463 41.28 15.48 -10.67
N ASP A 464 41.73 14.66 -9.71
CA ASP A 464 42.72 13.60 -9.89
C ASP A 464 42.10 12.40 -10.61
N THR A 465 42.82 11.81 -11.58
CA THR A 465 42.38 10.66 -12.42
C THR A 465 41.94 9.39 -11.67
N LEU A 466 42.13 9.33 -10.35
CA LEU A 466 41.71 8.25 -9.47
C LEU A 466 40.29 8.46 -8.91
N ASP A 467 39.87 9.72 -8.72
CA ASP A 467 38.51 10.06 -8.31
C ASP A 467 37.55 9.83 -9.49
N ASP A 468 37.98 10.17 -10.72
CA ASP A 468 37.21 9.88 -11.93
C ASP A 468 36.99 8.36 -12.11
N LEU A 469 37.98 7.52 -11.81
CA LEU A 469 37.83 6.06 -11.90
C LEU A 469 36.94 5.50 -10.78
N ALA A 470 36.95 6.11 -9.59
CA ALA A 470 36.09 5.74 -8.48
C ALA A 470 34.63 6.13 -8.77
N ASP A 471 34.39 7.33 -9.30
CA ASP A 471 33.07 7.79 -9.76
C ASP A 471 32.57 6.88 -10.90
N THR A 472 33.43 6.54 -11.89
CA THR A 472 33.06 5.62 -12.99
C THR A 472 32.77 4.19 -12.48
N LEU A 473 33.49 3.71 -11.47
CA LEU A 473 33.24 2.40 -10.85
C LEU A 473 32.00 2.40 -9.97
N GLN A 474 31.63 3.55 -9.41
CA GLN A 474 30.42 3.74 -8.63
C GLN A 474 29.18 3.85 -9.53
N ASP A 475 29.30 4.51 -10.69
CA ASP A 475 28.29 4.51 -11.75
C ASP A 475 28.06 3.10 -12.33
N LEU A 476 29.10 2.28 -12.45
CA LEU A 476 28.99 0.86 -12.81
C LEU A 476 28.30 -0.02 -11.74
N GLN A 477 28.09 0.48 -10.53
CA GLN A 477 27.41 -0.22 -9.42
C GLN A 477 25.96 0.23 -9.22
N ILE A 478 25.47 1.24 -9.95
CA ILE A 478 24.08 1.71 -9.83
C ILE A 478 23.16 0.72 -10.53
N ASN A 479 22.27 0.10 -9.76
CA ASN A 479 21.16 -0.66 -10.32
C ASN A 479 20.22 0.32 -11.06
N ASN A 480 20.18 0.22 -12.39
CA ASN A 480 19.38 1.09 -13.25
C ASN A 480 17.89 0.67 -13.34
N ASP A 481 17.49 -0.40 -12.63
CA ASP A 481 16.10 -0.82 -12.57
C ASP A 481 15.26 0.13 -11.69
N PRO A 482 14.02 0.46 -12.12
CA PRO A 482 13.12 1.33 -11.40
C PRO A 482 12.70 0.68 -10.08
N ARG A 483 12.78 1.46 -9.01
CA ARG A 483 12.45 0.99 -7.67
C ARG A 483 10.95 0.77 -7.53
N ARG A 484 10.56 -0.30 -6.84
CA ARG A 484 9.17 -0.53 -6.42
C ARG A 484 8.83 0.41 -5.27
N LEU A 485 7.73 1.14 -5.39
CA LEU A 485 7.25 2.09 -4.38
C LEU A 485 6.32 1.41 -3.38
N GLN A 486 6.42 1.83 -2.12
CA GLN A 486 5.53 1.37 -1.07
C GLN A 486 4.14 1.97 -1.24
N LEU A 487 3.12 1.11 -1.26
CA LEU A 487 1.71 1.49 -1.36
C LEU A 487 1.05 1.61 0.03
N PRO A 488 0.01 2.45 0.17
CA PRO A 488 -0.79 2.52 1.39
C PRO A 488 -1.33 1.15 1.82
N GLY A 489 -1.56 0.96 3.12
CA GLY A 489 -1.94 -0.33 3.74
C GLY A 489 -3.12 -1.07 3.08
N TYR A 490 -4.09 -0.32 2.52
CA TYR A 490 -5.26 -0.86 1.78
C TYR A 490 -4.86 -1.64 0.50
N LEU A 491 -3.81 -1.17 -0.19
CA LEU A 491 -3.33 -1.74 -1.45
C LEU A 491 -2.22 -2.78 -1.22
N SER A 492 -1.26 -2.49 -0.35
CA SER A 492 -0.05 -3.31 -0.17
C SER A 492 -0.34 -4.75 0.29
N ASN A 493 -1.24 -4.95 1.26
CA ASN A 493 -1.63 -6.29 1.72
C ASN A 493 -2.40 -7.09 0.66
N GLY A 494 -3.13 -6.39 -0.22
CA GLY A 494 -3.78 -7.01 -1.37
C GLY A 494 -2.75 -7.61 -2.33
N THR A 495 -1.70 -6.85 -2.63
CA THR A 495 -0.62 -7.24 -3.53
C THR A 495 0.22 -8.41 -3.02
N SER A 496 0.57 -8.42 -1.73
CA SER A 496 1.35 -9.51 -1.11
C SER A 496 0.54 -10.79 -0.83
N GLY A 497 -0.79 -10.68 -0.74
CA GLY A 497 -1.68 -11.83 -0.52
C GLY A 497 -1.66 -12.34 0.93
N LEU A 498 -2.35 -11.63 1.83
CA LEU A 498 -2.36 -11.94 3.26
C LEU A 498 -2.94 -13.33 3.60
N LEU A 499 -2.16 -14.15 4.32
CA LEU A 499 -2.52 -15.52 4.73
C LEU A 499 -2.93 -15.64 6.20
N GLY A 500 -2.32 -14.82 7.06
CA GLY A 500 -2.57 -14.79 8.50
C GLY A 500 -1.80 -13.70 9.21
N GLY A 501 -2.13 -13.49 10.47
CA GLY A 501 -1.39 -12.58 11.32
C GLY A 501 -1.73 -12.72 12.80
N VAL A 502 -0.87 -12.14 13.63
CA VAL A 502 -1.02 -12.11 15.10
C VAL A 502 -0.83 -10.70 15.63
N ILE A 503 -1.60 -10.34 16.66
CA ILE A 503 -1.43 -9.10 17.43
C ILE A 503 -0.53 -9.34 18.64
N ARG A 504 0.36 -8.38 18.92
CA ARG A 504 1.24 -8.41 20.09
C ARG A 504 1.32 -7.04 20.74
N THR A 505 1.21 -7.04 22.06
CA THR A 505 1.51 -5.89 22.91
C THR A 505 3.02 -5.81 23.12
N LEU A 506 3.57 -4.59 23.09
CA LEU A 506 4.98 -4.34 23.39
C LEU A 506 5.12 -3.50 24.66
N THR A 507 6.26 -3.63 25.33
CA THR A 507 6.67 -2.63 26.33
C THR A 507 7.02 -1.32 25.63
N LYS A 508 6.98 -0.19 26.35
CA LYS A 508 7.33 1.11 25.78
C LYS A 508 8.78 1.17 25.26
N ASP A 509 9.70 0.51 25.97
CA ASP A 509 11.11 0.48 25.58
C ASP A 509 11.32 -0.37 24.32
N ALA A 510 10.69 -1.56 24.26
CA ALA A 510 10.72 -2.42 23.09
C ALA A 510 10.12 -1.73 21.86
N TYR A 511 8.96 -1.09 22.01
CA TYR A 511 8.32 -0.33 20.95
C TYR A 511 9.20 0.81 20.45
N SER A 512 9.79 1.60 21.36
CA SER A 512 10.64 2.74 20.99
C SER A 512 11.88 2.29 20.23
N PHE A 513 12.43 1.12 20.53
CA PHE A 513 13.57 0.54 19.81
C PHE A 513 13.19 -0.03 18.44
N LEU A 514 11.98 -0.59 18.31
CA LEU A 514 11.47 -1.18 17.08
C LEU A 514 11.05 -0.13 16.05
N VAL A 515 10.36 0.93 16.49
CA VAL A 515 9.79 2.00 15.63
C VAL A 515 10.77 3.15 15.40
N GLN A 516 12.02 3.07 15.89
CA GLN A 516 13.10 3.93 15.39
C GLN A 516 13.35 3.63 13.91
N THR A 517 12.71 4.41 13.05
CA THR A 517 12.78 4.28 11.59
C THR A 517 13.11 5.63 10.99
N ASP A 518 14.04 5.67 10.03
CA ASP A 518 14.10 6.78 9.09
C ASP A 518 12.81 6.80 8.27
N ALA A 519 12.40 7.99 7.79
CA ALA A 519 11.23 8.11 6.93
C ALA A 519 11.35 7.14 5.74
N PRO A 520 10.26 6.47 5.33
CA PRO A 520 10.32 5.54 4.20
C PRO A 520 10.78 6.31 2.97
N ALA A 521 12.01 6.07 2.53
CA ALA A 521 12.62 6.83 1.44
C ALA A 521 11.88 6.67 0.09
N HIS A 522 10.96 5.71 -0.03
CA HIS A 522 10.38 5.26 -1.30
C HIS A 522 8.87 4.92 -1.21
N ALA A 523 8.05 5.75 -0.56
CA ALA A 523 6.60 5.59 -0.52
C ALA A 523 5.88 6.38 -1.62
N LEU A 524 4.72 5.89 -2.09
CA LEU A 524 3.85 6.64 -2.99
C LEU A 524 3.38 7.93 -2.29
N SER A 525 3.78 9.08 -2.83
CA SER A 525 3.49 10.39 -2.22
C SER A 525 2.06 10.84 -2.52
N LEU A 526 1.15 10.57 -1.59
CA LEU A 526 -0.21 11.11 -1.62
C LEU A 526 -0.30 12.40 -0.79
N LYS A 527 -0.89 13.44 -1.37
CA LYS A 527 -0.86 14.82 -0.81
C LYS A 527 -2.25 15.32 -0.38
N ALA A 528 -3.31 14.55 -0.65
CA ALA A 528 -4.67 15.03 -0.48
C ALA A 528 -5.16 15.02 0.97
N GLY A 529 -5.71 16.16 1.38
CA GLY A 529 -6.50 16.35 2.58
C GLY A 529 -5.76 16.20 3.90
N TYR A 530 -6.54 16.31 4.98
CA TYR A 530 -6.14 16.03 6.34
C TYR A 530 -7.26 15.29 7.07
N ALA A 531 -6.90 14.53 8.09
CA ALA A 531 -7.83 13.80 8.92
C ALA A 531 -7.62 14.12 10.41
N TRP A 532 -8.72 14.18 11.16
CA TRP A 532 -8.71 14.39 12.62
C TRP A 532 -9.74 13.50 13.29
N LEU A 533 -9.49 13.13 14.54
CA LEU A 533 -10.53 12.59 15.41
C LEU A 533 -11.30 13.72 16.11
N ASP A 534 -12.54 13.44 16.47
CA ASP A 534 -13.32 14.29 17.37
C ASP A 534 -12.87 14.06 18.83
N PRO A 535 -12.77 15.13 19.65
CA PRO A 535 -12.33 15.03 21.04
C PRO A 535 -13.37 14.28 21.91
N VAL A 536 -12.89 13.35 22.73
CA VAL A 536 -13.67 12.49 23.66
C VAL A 536 -12.88 12.39 24.98
N ASP A 537 -13.45 12.01 26.12
CA ASP A 537 -12.67 11.85 27.36
C ASP A 537 -11.62 10.70 27.24
N HIS A 538 -10.35 11.04 26.99
CA HIS A 538 -9.33 10.12 26.44
C HIS A 538 -8.50 9.33 27.48
N ILE A 539 -8.79 8.03 27.66
CA ILE A 539 -7.86 7.06 28.28
C ILE A 539 -6.99 6.34 27.25
N SER A 540 -7.36 6.39 25.97
CA SER A 540 -6.70 5.61 24.91
C SER A 540 -5.21 5.95 24.69
N LYS A 541 -4.71 7.09 25.18
CA LYS A 541 -3.28 7.43 25.19
C LYS A 541 -2.43 6.56 26.12
N TYR A 542 -3.06 5.97 27.14
CA TYR A 542 -2.43 5.08 28.12
C TYR A 542 -2.46 3.60 27.70
N GLN A 543 -3.05 3.30 26.55
CA GLN A 543 -3.03 1.95 25.99
C GLN A 543 -1.59 1.55 25.65
N PRO A 544 -1.21 0.29 25.87
CA PRO A 544 0.12 -0.16 25.49
C PRO A 544 0.28 -0.13 23.97
N PRO A 545 1.50 0.11 23.48
CA PRO A 545 1.78 0.04 22.05
C PRO A 545 1.58 -1.41 21.55
N ARG A 546 1.14 -1.53 20.30
CA ARG A 546 0.81 -2.82 19.70
C ARG A 546 1.31 -2.89 18.28
N ILE A 547 1.78 -4.07 17.91
CA ILE A 547 2.11 -4.41 16.53
C ILE A 547 1.26 -5.59 16.07
N THR A 548 1.11 -5.71 14.76
CA THR A 548 0.69 -6.95 14.12
C THR A 548 1.81 -7.51 13.27
N ILE A 549 1.97 -8.82 13.32
CA ILE A 549 2.92 -9.56 12.49
C ILE A 549 2.09 -10.38 11.52
N THR A 550 2.25 -10.12 10.24
CA THR A 550 1.46 -10.70 9.16
C THR A 550 2.35 -11.49 8.21
N TRP A 551 1.84 -12.58 7.64
CA TRP A 551 2.56 -13.37 6.64
C TRP A 551 1.72 -13.57 5.39
N HIS A 552 2.43 -13.65 4.27
CA HIS A 552 1.86 -13.42 2.94
C HIS A 552 2.19 -14.54 1.96
N ALA A 553 1.43 -14.60 0.87
CA ALA A 553 1.58 -15.58 -0.21
C ALA A 553 2.85 -15.35 -1.03
N ASP A 554 3.33 -14.11 -1.11
CA ASP A 554 4.61 -13.73 -1.71
C ASP A 554 5.84 -14.10 -0.85
N LEU A 555 5.65 -14.87 0.24
CA LEU A 555 6.68 -15.32 1.17
C LEU A 555 7.33 -14.18 1.98
N SER A 556 6.65 -13.04 2.11
CA SER A 556 7.02 -11.98 3.03
C SER A 556 6.37 -12.10 4.42
N VAL A 557 7.06 -11.60 5.44
CA VAL A 557 6.49 -11.30 6.76
C VAL A 557 6.58 -9.79 6.99
N GLN A 558 5.44 -9.16 7.25
CA GLN A 558 5.33 -7.70 7.41
C GLN A 558 4.87 -7.35 8.82
N ILE A 559 5.49 -6.31 9.40
CA ILE A 559 5.16 -5.80 10.73
C ILE A 559 4.47 -4.44 10.59
N TRP A 560 3.33 -4.30 11.27
CA TRP A 560 2.52 -3.09 11.27
C TRP A 560 2.33 -2.57 12.69
N ASP A 561 2.44 -1.27 12.87
CA ASP A 561 2.05 -0.60 14.10
C ASP A 561 0.53 -0.34 14.09
N VAL A 562 -0.15 -0.87 15.10
CA VAL A 562 -1.60 -0.76 15.32
C VAL A 562 -1.89 -0.06 16.65
N SER A 563 -0.94 0.72 17.14
CA SER A 563 -1.05 1.49 18.37
C SER A 563 -2.17 2.52 18.25
N ALA A 564 -3.02 2.61 19.28
CA ALA A 564 -4.13 3.55 19.31
C ALA A 564 -3.67 5.01 19.23
N GLN A 565 -2.41 5.29 19.59
CA GLN A 565 -1.79 6.60 19.58
C GLN A 565 -1.61 7.17 18.17
N LEU A 566 -1.49 6.33 17.14
CA LEU A 566 -1.25 6.77 15.75
C LEU A 566 -2.39 7.64 15.20
N VAL A 567 -3.62 7.34 15.62
CA VAL A 567 -4.82 8.04 15.13
C VAL A 567 -5.29 9.15 16.07
N GLN A 568 -4.72 9.28 17.28
CA GLN A 568 -5.14 10.23 18.32
C GLN A 568 -4.62 11.66 18.08
N LYS A 569 -5.03 12.24 16.95
CA LYS A 569 -4.70 13.61 16.56
C LYS A 569 -6.00 14.41 16.42
N PHE A 570 -6.01 15.62 16.96
CA PHE A 570 -7.17 16.50 17.08
C PHE A 570 -6.80 17.88 16.53
N LYS A 571 -7.78 18.64 16.03
CA LYS A 571 -7.52 19.99 15.52
C LYS A 571 -6.77 20.85 16.56
N PRO A 572 -5.70 21.57 16.16
CA PRO A 572 -5.26 21.80 14.78
C PRO A 572 -4.34 20.72 14.19
N ASP A 573 -3.82 19.78 14.99
CA ASP A 573 -2.81 18.80 14.58
C ASP A 573 -3.45 17.61 13.83
N PRO A 574 -3.19 17.42 12.53
CA PRO A 574 -3.75 16.30 11.77
C PRO A 574 -3.07 14.97 12.10
N ILE A 575 -3.75 13.89 11.72
CA ILE A 575 -3.14 12.55 11.65
C ILE A 575 -1.96 12.61 10.66
N ASP A 576 -0.81 12.11 11.10
CA ASP A 576 0.48 12.16 10.40
C ASP A 576 1.07 10.76 10.13
N CYS A 577 0.36 9.70 10.51
CA CYS A 577 0.73 8.30 10.27
C CYS A 577 -0.47 7.50 9.71
N GLU A 578 -0.20 6.48 8.88
CA GLU A 578 -1.25 5.57 8.43
C GLU A 578 -1.75 4.70 9.59
N PHE A 579 -2.93 4.08 9.43
CA PHE A 579 -3.41 3.07 10.37
C PHE A 579 -4.06 1.90 9.63
N PRO A 580 -3.52 0.67 9.76
CA PRO A 580 -2.24 0.33 10.40
C PRO A 580 -1.05 1.04 9.74
N ASN A 581 -0.03 1.41 10.52
CA ASN A 581 1.18 2.02 9.98
C ASN A 581 2.18 0.93 9.59
N SER A 582 2.59 0.89 8.32
CA SER A 582 3.57 -0.09 7.85
C SER A 582 4.97 0.24 8.37
N LEU A 583 5.73 -0.78 8.77
CA LEU A 583 7.15 -0.64 9.16
C LEU A 583 8.03 -1.36 8.13
N PRO A 584 8.30 -0.75 6.95
CA PRO A 584 8.91 -1.44 5.82
C PRO A 584 10.32 -1.96 6.11
N ASN A 585 11.09 -1.23 6.91
CA ASN A 585 12.41 -1.64 7.40
C ASN A 585 12.38 -2.86 8.34
N LEU A 586 11.19 -3.37 8.68
CA LEU A 586 11.00 -4.59 9.45
C LEU A 586 10.48 -5.75 8.60
N THR A 587 10.33 -5.55 7.29
CA THR A 587 9.84 -6.58 6.38
C THR A 587 10.88 -7.67 6.19
N ILE A 588 10.47 -8.93 6.33
CA ILE A 588 11.29 -10.09 6.07
C ILE A 588 10.87 -10.67 4.72
N ASP A 589 11.80 -10.75 3.78
CA ASP A 589 11.61 -11.49 2.53
C ASP A 589 12.26 -12.88 2.65
N THR A 590 11.42 -13.92 2.62
CA THR A 590 11.89 -15.30 2.71
C THR A 590 12.42 -15.82 1.39
N ASN A 591 12.07 -15.21 0.25
CA ASN A 591 12.57 -15.63 -1.06
C ASN A 591 14.09 -15.51 -1.15
N VAL A 592 14.68 -14.49 -0.52
CA VAL A 592 16.14 -14.31 -0.45
C VAL A 592 16.85 -15.58 0.04
N VAL A 593 16.26 -16.25 1.04
CA VAL A 593 16.81 -17.51 1.59
C VAL A 593 16.51 -18.70 0.68
N LEU A 594 15.29 -18.79 0.15
CA LEU A 594 14.86 -19.94 -0.64
C LEU A 594 15.51 -19.99 -2.03
N MET A 595 15.80 -18.83 -2.61
CA MET A 595 16.48 -18.69 -3.90
C MET A 595 18.00 -18.84 -3.79
N ALA A 596 18.56 -18.86 -2.58
CA ALA A 596 19.98 -19.09 -2.37
C ALA A 596 20.37 -20.50 -2.86
N PRO A 597 21.36 -20.66 -3.77
CA PRO A 597 21.62 -21.94 -4.44
C PRO A 597 21.85 -23.15 -3.51
N PHE A 598 22.54 -22.93 -2.37
CA PHE A 598 22.81 -24.00 -1.39
C PHE A 598 21.59 -24.41 -0.57
N VAL A 599 20.58 -23.53 -0.46
CA VAL A 599 19.30 -23.82 0.17
C VAL A 599 18.37 -24.48 -0.83
N ALA A 600 18.23 -23.89 -2.03
CA ALA A 600 17.41 -24.41 -3.12
C ALA A 600 17.76 -25.87 -3.47
N SER A 601 19.05 -26.22 -3.49
CA SER A 601 19.52 -27.60 -3.73
C SER A 601 19.15 -28.61 -2.64
N LYS A 602 18.81 -28.16 -1.43
CA LYS A 602 18.42 -29.00 -0.29
C LYS A 602 16.90 -29.08 -0.09
N LEU A 603 16.15 -28.22 -0.77
CA LEU A 603 14.70 -28.16 -0.66
C LEU A 603 14.03 -29.11 -1.66
N PRO A 604 12.92 -29.77 -1.27
CA PRO A 604 12.09 -30.49 -2.24
C PRO A 604 11.50 -29.48 -3.24
N VAL A 605 11.30 -29.92 -4.50
CA VAL A 605 10.71 -29.13 -5.61
C VAL A 605 9.20 -28.91 -5.42
N GLN A 606 8.77 -28.51 -4.23
CA GLN A 606 7.38 -28.22 -3.89
C GLN A 606 7.22 -26.73 -3.60
N ASP A 607 6.03 -26.20 -3.89
CA ASP A 607 5.70 -24.82 -3.53
C ASP A 607 5.79 -24.63 -2.01
N HIS A 608 6.62 -23.68 -1.61
CA HIS A 608 6.76 -23.27 -0.23
C HIS A 608 5.71 -22.19 0.08
N THR A 609 5.07 -22.30 1.24
CA THR A 609 4.18 -21.27 1.77
C THR A 609 4.49 -21.04 3.24
N ILE A 610 4.31 -19.83 3.74
CA ILE A 610 4.46 -19.55 5.18
C ILE A 610 3.22 -20.09 5.91
N GLN A 611 3.44 -20.98 6.88
CA GLN A 611 2.36 -21.45 7.75
C GLN A 611 2.05 -20.43 8.83
N TYR A 612 3.08 -19.91 9.50
CA TYR A 612 3.00 -18.82 10.47
C TYR A 612 4.38 -18.26 10.78
N ALA A 613 4.41 -17.04 11.34
CA ALA A 613 5.61 -16.42 11.89
C ALA A 613 5.46 -16.16 13.39
N ARG A 614 6.57 -16.21 14.14
CA ARG A 614 6.60 -15.89 15.57
C ARG A 614 7.80 -15.01 15.87
N MET A 615 7.54 -13.87 16.50
CA MET A 615 8.58 -12.95 16.97
C MET A 615 8.64 -12.93 18.50
N ALA A 616 9.86 -12.87 19.03
CA ALA A 616 10.14 -12.63 20.45
C ALA A 616 9.98 -11.13 20.77
N ALA A 617 9.49 -10.82 21.98
CA ALA A 617 9.02 -9.47 22.31
C ALA A 617 10.14 -8.51 22.75
N GLU A 618 11.23 -9.03 23.33
CA GLU A 618 12.38 -8.27 23.83
C GLU A 618 13.62 -8.45 22.94
N SER A 619 13.86 -9.65 22.42
CA SER A 619 15.02 -9.94 21.57
C SER A 619 14.77 -9.65 20.09
N PHE A 620 13.50 -9.52 19.69
CA PHE A 620 13.06 -9.32 18.31
C PHE A 620 13.56 -10.39 17.33
N GLU A 621 13.96 -11.58 17.78
CA GLU A 621 14.19 -12.67 16.85
C GLU A 621 12.85 -13.12 16.24
N CYS A 622 12.86 -13.47 14.95
CA CYS A 622 11.66 -13.88 14.23
C CYS A 622 11.86 -15.25 13.58
N ALA A 623 11.03 -16.22 13.96
CA ALA A 623 11.00 -17.55 13.37
C ALA A 623 9.87 -17.66 12.33
N VAL A 624 10.21 -17.96 11.08
CA VAL A 624 9.29 -18.18 9.97
C VAL A 624 9.19 -19.68 9.72
N VAL A 625 7.97 -20.23 9.81
CA VAL A 625 7.71 -21.67 9.63
C VAL A 625 7.08 -21.90 8.25
N LEU A 626 7.72 -22.74 7.44
CA LEU A 626 7.28 -23.06 6.08
C LEU A 626 6.49 -24.37 6.00
N SER A 627 5.66 -24.49 4.97
CA SER A 627 4.89 -25.70 4.64
C SER A 627 5.74 -26.96 4.45
N SER A 628 7.01 -26.79 4.06
CA SER A 628 8.00 -27.84 3.93
C SER A 628 8.48 -28.44 5.26
N GLY A 629 8.20 -27.78 6.38
CA GLY A 629 8.74 -28.13 7.70
C GLY A 629 10.07 -27.43 8.04
N MET A 630 10.59 -26.62 7.14
CA MET A 630 11.76 -25.76 7.40
C MET A 630 11.35 -24.60 8.32
N VAL A 631 12.22 -24.27 9.28
CA VAL A 631 12.08 -23.09 10.14
C VAL A 631 13.27 -22.18 9.90
N ILE A 632 13.02 -20.95 9.45
CA ILE A 632 14.05 -19.95 9.18
C ILE A 632 14.02 -18.94 10.33
N LEU A 633 15.17 -18.68 10.93
CA LEU A 633 15.31 -17.70 11.99
C LEU A 633 16.00 -16.44 11.46
N TYR A 634 15.39 -15.30 11.76
CA TYR A 634 15.89 -13.97 11.47
C TYR A 634 16.25 -13.24 12.76
N GLN A 635 17.32 -12.45 12.70
CA GLN A 635 17.76 -11.60 13.80
C GLN A 635 17.61 -10.13 13.45
N PHE A 636 17.24 -9.35 14.47
CA PHE A 636 17.10 -7.91 14.35
C PHE A 636 18.45 -7.21 14.51
N THR A 637 19.27 -7.32 13.46
CA THR A 637 20.64 -6.81 13.43
C THR A 637 20.95 -6.31 12.02
N SER A 638 21.66 -5.19 11.93
CA SER A 638 22.23 -4.74 10.66
C SER A 638 23.24 -5.74 10.14
N PRO A 639 23.31 -5.95 8.81
CA PRO A 639 24.33 -6.81 8.22
C PRO A 639 25.73 -6.26 8.55
N PRO A 640 26.67 -7.11 8.98
CA PRO A 640 28.07 -6.70 9.13
C PRO A 640 28.68 -6.40 7.76
N ASP A 641 29.52 -5.36 7.69
CA ASP A 641 30.31 -5.02 6.52
C ASP A 641 31.82 -5.20 6.84
N PRO A 642 32.54 -6.12 6.17
CA PRO A 642 32.09 -7.02 5.10
C PRO A 642 31.24 -8.19 5.60
N LEU A 643 30.42 -8.75 4.70
CA LEU A 643 29.60 -9.93 4.99
C LEU A 643 30.49 -11.13 5.37
N PRO A 644 30.09 -11.95 6.37
CA PRO A 644 30.87 -13.10 6.77
C PRO A 644 30.82 -14.19 5.68
N PRO A 645 31.91 -14.97 5.53
CA PRO A 645 31.92 -16.09 4.60
C PRO A 645 30.94 -17.19 5.04
N PHE A 646 30.62 -18.07 4.10
CA PHE A 646 29.87 -19.29 4.40
C PHE A 646 30.60 -20.12 5.49
N GLU A 647 29.84 -20.55 6.51
CA GLU A 647 30.31 -21.39 7.60
C GLU A 647 29.36 -22.58 7.76
N GLU A 648 29.89 -23.80 7.76
CA GLU A 648 29.11 -24.99 8.11
C GLU A 648 28.92 -25.06 9.63
N LEU A 649 27.67 -25.26 10.06
CA LEU A 649 27.36 -25.49 11.47
C LEU A 649 27.65 -26.93 11.87
N LEU A 650 27.96 -27.14 13.15
CA LEU A 650 28.28 -28.47 13.70
C LEU A 650 27.14 -29.48 13.57
N ASP A 651 25.90 -29.00 13.68
CA ASP A 651 24.71 -29.82 13.64
C ASP A 651 24.16 -29.92 12.19
N PRO A 652 24.03 -31.12 11.61
CA PRO A 652 23.65 -31.29 10.21
C PRO A 652 22.21 -30.86 9.89
N GLU A 653 21.36 -30.73 10.91
CA GLU A 653 19.99 -30.23 10.78
C GLU A 653 19.93 -28.69 10.64
N LEU A 654 21.02 -27.99 10.97
CA LEU A 654 21.11 -26.54 10.91
C LEU A 654 21.85 -26.08 9.64
N LEU A 655 21.35 -25.01 9.04
CA LEU A 655 21.98 -24.33 7.91
C LEU A 655 22.35 -22.91 8.33
N SER A 656 23.63 -22.55 8.23
CA SER A 656 24.05 -21.16 8.43
C SER A 656 23.48 -20.29 7.30
N LEU A 657 22.83 -19.20 7.66
CA LEU A 657 22.33 -18.19 6.72
C LEU A 657 23.02 -16.84 6.89
N ARG A 658 24.04 -16.76 7.75
CA ARG A 658 24.75 -15.51 8.07
C ARG A 658 25.46 -14.85 6.89
N HIS A 659 25.60 -15.53 5.76
CA HIS A 659 26.21 -15.03 4.53
C HIS A 659 25.15 -14.69 3.46
N VAL A 660 23.87 -14.97 3.75
CA VAL A 660 22.74 -14.67 2.88
C VAL A 660 22.15 -13.37 3.36
N PHE A 661 22.16 -12.36 2.49
CA PHE A 661 21.59 -11.06 2.80
C PHE A 661 20.69 -10.58 1.67
N PRO A 662 19.68 -9.76 1.99
CA PRO A 662 18.94 -9.01 0.99
C PRO A 662 19.88 -8.16 0.12
N SER A 663 19.37 -7.69 -1.03
CA SER A 663 20.08 -6.72 -1.88
C SER A 663 20.66 -5.55 -1.04
N PRO A 664 21.81 -4.97 -1.41
CA PRO A 664 22.37 -3.79 -0.72
C PRO A 664 21.39 -2.63 -0.55
N ASP A 665 20.41 -2.51 -1.45
CA ASP A 665 19.36 -1.48 -1.39
C ASP A 665 18.23 -1.79 -0.38
N SER A 666 18.26 -2.97 0.26
CA SER A 666 17.25 -3.36 1.23
C SER A 666 17.39 -2.56 2.52
N THR A 667 16.29 -1.94 2.94
CA THR A 667 16.21 -1.23 4.22
C THR A 667 15.85 -2.15 5.39
N SER A 668 15.77 -3.47 5.17
CA SER A 668 15.35 -4.41 6.22
C SER A 668 16.41 -4.53 7.31
N ARG A 669 15.97 -4.39 8.55
CA ARG A 669 16.76 -4.59 9.78
C ARG A 669 16.78 -6.05 10.23
N PHE A 670 16.08 -6.94 9.52
CA PHE A 670 16.06 -8.37 9.79
C PHE A 670 17.01 -9.12 8.84
N SER A 671 18.04 -9.72 9.42
CA SER A 671 19.01 -10.53 8.67
C SER A 671 18.74 -12.02 8.88
N PRO A 672 18.78 -12.85 7.81
CA PRO A 672 18.78 -14.31 7.96
C PRO A 672 19.92 -14.79 8.87
N PHE A 673 19.62 -15.67 9.83
CA PHE A 673 20.61 -16.15 10.79
C PHE A 673 20.95 -17.63 10.61
N PHE A 674 19.97 -18.51 10.79
CA PHE A 674 20.09 -19.93 10.44
C PHE A 674 18.73 -20.49 10.06
N ALA A 675 18.71 -21.67 9.43
CA ALA A 675 17.51 -22.46 9.27
C ALA A 675 17.64 -23.86 9.87
N LEU A 676 16.55 -24.36 10.44
CA LEU A 676 16.39 -25.74 10.88
C LEU A 676 15.64 -26.52 9.79
N SER A 677 16.29 -27.53 9.21
CA SER A 677 15.72 -28.41 8.18
C SER A 677 16.11 -29.89 8.39
N PRO A 678 15.50 -30.57 9.38
CA PRO A 678 15.83 -31.95 9.72
C PRO A 678 15.17 -32.99 8.80
N ASN A 679 14.38 -32.57 7.81
CA ASN A 679 13.60 -33.42 6.91
C ASN A 679 12.64 -34.38 7.64
N ARG A 680 11.83 -33.83 8.57
CA ARG A 680 10.93 -34.57 9.48
C ARG A 680 9.43 -34.34 9.22
N GLY A 681 9.09 -33.78 8.06
CA GLY A 681 7.71 -33.40 7.73
C GLY A 681 7.29 -32.07 8.36
N GLN A 682 6.00 -31.86 8.53
CA GLN A 682 5.46 -30.58 9.00
C GLN A 682 5.81 -30.27 10.46
N VAL A 683 6.02 -28.98 10.74
CA VAL A 683 6.15 -28.47 12.10
C VAL A 683 4.78 -28.52 12.78
N SER A 684 4.76 -29.06 13.99
CA SER A 684 3.56 -29.20 14.83
C SER A 684 3.48 -28.15 15.94
N ALA A 685 4.63 -27.67 16.43
CA ALA A 685 4.74 -26.53 17.33
C ALA A 685 6.11 -25.87 17.21
N CYS A 686 6.18 -24.56 17.41
CA CYS A 686 7.42 -23.78 17.47
C CYS A 686 7.30 -22.78 18.61
N ALA A 687 8.33 -22.62 19.44
CA ALA A 687 8.36 -21.64 20.52
C ALA A 687 9.74 -20.98 20.64
N LEU A 688 9.73 -19.66 20.79
CA LEU A 688 10.90 -18.80 20.85
C LEU A 688 10.95 -18.15 22.24
N ALA A 689 12.13 -18.10 22.85
CA ALA A 689 12.36 -17.45 24.13
C ALA A 689 13.21 -16.19 23.95
N ASP A 690 12.87 -15.11 24.67
CA ASP A 690 13.61 -13.83 24.69
C ASP A 690 15.05 -13.94 25.25
N VAL A 691 15.41 -15.13 25.74
CA VAL A 691 16.71 -15.47 26.32
C VAL A 691 17.57 -16.34 25.41
N GLY A 692 17.26 -16.38 24.10
CA GLY A 692 18.13 -16.96 23.08
C GLY A 692 17.95 -18.46 22.84
N PHE A 693 16.73 -18.99 22.99
CA PHE A 693 16.42 -20.39 22.71
C PHE A 693 15.23 -20.56 21.77
N LEU A 694 15.34 -21.55 20.88
CA LEU A 694 14.30 -21.97 19.96
C LEU A 694 13.95 -23.44 20.22
N ALA A 695 12.66 -23.76 20.30
CA ALA A 695 12.15 -25.12 20.36
C ALA A 695 11.23 -25.39 19.18
N VAL A 696 11.45 -26.49 18.45
CA VAL A 696 10.66 -26.88 17.28
C VAL A 696 10.28 -28.35 17.39
N ALA A 697 8.99 -28.63 17.33
CA ALA A 697 8.43 -29.97 17.31
C ALA A 697 7.83 -30.32 15.96
N TYR A 698 7.94 -31.57 15.54
CA TYR A 698 7.48 -32.09 14.26
C TYR A 698 6.32 -33.07 14.42
N ALA A 699 5.51 -33.22 13.37
CA ALA A 699 4.36 -34.11 13.35
C ALA A 699 4.71 -35.59 13.61
N ASP A 700 5.97 -36.00 13.38
CA ASP A 700 6.47 -37.34 13.71
C ASP A 700 6.78 -37.55 15.21
N GLY A 701 6.64 -36.50 16.03
CA GLY A 701 6.90 -36.49 17.47
C GLY A 701 8.33 -36.10 17.86
N CYS A 702 9.20 -35.75 16.91
CA CYS A 702 10.53 -35.24 17.24
C CYS A 702 10.47 -33.81 17.79
N LEU A 703 11.37 -33.50 18.73
CA LEU A 703 11.58 -32.15 19.28
C LEU A 703 13.06 -31.80 19.23
N PHE A 704 13.35 -30.62 18.68
CA PHE A 704 14.66 -30.00 18.65
C PHE A 704 14.66 -28.74 19.53
N VAL A 705 15.69 -28.59 20.36
CA VAL A 705 15.93 -27.34 21.11
C VAL A 705 17.30 -26.81 20.72
N ILE A 706 17.35 -25.53 20.39
CA ILE A 706 18.51 -24.84 19.85
C ILE A 706 18.89 -23.69 20.78
N ASP A 707 20.17 -23.60 21.13
CA ASP A 707 20.78 -22.41 21.73
C ASP A 707 21.22 -21.47 20.60
N MET A 708 20.61 -20.29 20.51
CA MET A 708 20.77 -19.38 19.37
C MET A 708 22.05 -18.52 19.43
N ARG A 709 22.80 -18.52 20.53
CA ARG A 709 23.99 -17.65 20.70
C ARG A 709 25.19 -18.10 19.86
N GLY A 710 25.34 -19.40 19.71
CA GLY A 710 26.24 -20.05 18.77
C GLY A 710 25.47 -21.25 18.24
N PRO A 711 24.63 -21.07 17.20
CA PRO A 711 23.46 -21.89 16.92
C PRO A 711 23.80 -23.37 16.95
N THR A 712 23.36 -24.05 18.02
CA THR A 712 23.65 -25.47 18.27
C THR A 712 22.44 -26.18 18.85
N VAL A 713 22.23 -27.42 18.43
CA VAL A 713 21.14 -28.27 18.89
C VAL A 713 21.52 -28.88 20.24
N ILE A 714 20.92 -28.36 21.31
CA ILE A 714 21.18 -28.81 22.69
C ILE A 714 20.26 -29.95 23.14
N LEU A 715 19.16 -30.22 22.42
CA LEU A 715 18.28 -31.37 22.66
C LEU A 715 17.76 -31.95 21.35
N ARG A 716 17.85 -33.27 21.22
CA ARG A 716 17.18 -34.09 20.19
C ARG A 716 16.30 -35.12 20.86
N HIS A 717 15.01 -34.85 20.99
CA HIS A 717 14.05 -35.74 21.63
C HIS A 717 13.18 -36.45 20.59
N GLY A 718 12.86 -37.73 20.81
CA GLY A 718 12.00 -38.52 19.91
C GLY A 718 12.65 -38.99 18.60
N VAL A 719 13.91 -38.64 18.35
CA VAL A 719 14.63 -38.96 17.10
C VAL A 719 15.01 -40.45 17.06
N LYS A 720 14.27 -41.26 16.30
CA LYS A 720 14.64 -42.67 16.03
C LYS A 720 15.69 -42.76 14.92
N ALA A 721 16.71 -43.60 15.10
CA ALA A 721 17.69 -43.90 14.06
C ALA A 721 17.03 -44.68 12.89
N LYS A 722 17.32 -44.29 11.64
CA LYS A 722 16.86 -45.04 10.46
C LYS A 722 17.55 -46.42 10.45
N SER A 723 16.84 -47.47 10.87
CA SER A 723 17.28 -48.86 10.67
C SER A 723 17.32 -49.16 9.17
N ARG A 724 18.48 -49.60 8.66
CA ARG A 724 18.70 -49.99 7.25
C ARG A 724 18.01 -51.30 6.84
N HIS A 725 17.22 -51.92 7.73
CA HIS A 725 16.54 -53.18 7.45
C HIS A 725 15.07 -53.13 7.89
N SER A 726 14.19 -52.58 7.05
CA SER A 726 12.78 -53.04 7.00
C SER A 726 12.15 -52.62 5.67
N ILE A 727 12.19 -53.54 4.70
CA ILE A 727 11.31 -53.52 3.54
C ILE A 727 10.01 -54.20 4.00
N GLY A 728 8.88 -53.49 3.89
CA GLY A 728 7.54 -54.09 3.87
C GLY A 728 6.83 -54.25 5.21
N LEU A 729 6.11 -53.22 5.65
CA LEU A 729 4.66 -53.22 5.94
C LEU A 729 4.31 -51.84 6.55
N HIS A 730 3.30 -51.15 6.03
CA HIS A 730 2.68 -49.99 6.68
C HIS A 730 1.98 -50.44 7.98
N VAL A 731 2.73 -50.58 9.06
CA VAL A 731 2.18 -50.56 10.42
C VAL A 731 2.20 -49.10 10.83
N GLY A 732 1.01 -48.49 10.90
CA GLY A 732 0.86 -47.14 11.44
C GLY A 732 1.46 -47.09 12.84
N THR A 733 2.59 -46.40 12.99
CA THR A 733 3.07 -46.01 14.30
C THR A 733 2.08 -45.00 14.86
N ASP A 734 1.45 -45.31 16.00
CA ASP A 734 0.71 -44.34 16.81
C ASP A 734 1.66 -43.21 17.23
N THR A 735 1.79 -42.20 16.37
CA THR A 735 2.60 -40.99 16.64
C THR A 735 1.78 -40.06 17.50
N ASN A 736 2.32 -39.69 18.66
CA ASN A 736 1.72 -38.73 19.60
C ASN A 736 2.51 -37.41 19.52
N PRO A 737 2.22 -36.52 18.55
CA PRO A 737 2.99 -35.32 18.31
C PRO A 737 2.91 -34.32 19.47
N ILE A 738 3.93 -33.47 19.60
CA ILE A 738 3.93 -32.33 20.51
C ILE A 738 3.26 -31.16 19.79
N THR A 739 2.07 -30.76 20.25
CA THR A 739 1.25 -29.74 19.57
C THR A 739 1.36 -28.37 20.24
N SER A 740 2.01 -28.27 21.40
CA SER A 740 2.20 -27.00 22.10
C SER A 740 3.52 -26.97 22.86
N LEU A 741 4.17 -25.80 22.83
CA LEU A 741 5.46 -25.53 23.45
C LEU A 741 5.39 -24.16 24.15
N GLU A 742 5.79 -24.10 25.42
CA GLU A 742 5.86 -22.85 26.19
C GLU A 742 7.18 -22.78 26.96
N TRP A 743 7.89 -21.66 26.80
CA TRP A 743 9.10 -21.36 27.54
C TRP A 743 8.76 -20.59 28.82
N THR A 744 9.37 -20.99 29.93
CA THR A 744 9.16 -20.34 31.23
C THR A 744 10.43 -20.39 32.07
N ILE A 745 10.57 -19.44 33.01
CA ILE A 745 11.59 -19.49 34.05
C ILE A 745 10.89 -19.61 35.40
N SER A 746 10.72 -20.81 35.93
CA SER A 746 9.80 -21.02 37.07
C SER A 746 10.27 -22.14 38.00
N PRO A 747 9.73 -22.22 39.22
CA PRO A 747 9.84 -23.44 40.01
C PRO A 747 8.92 -24.54 39.44
N ILE A 748 9.15 -25.76 39.90
CA ILE A 748 8.21 -26.89 39.77
C ILE A 748 8.00 -27.53 41.15
N ASP A 749 6.99 -28.40 41.28
CA ASP A 749 6.63 -29.01 42.57
C ASP A 749 7.81 -29.70 43.29
N LYS A 750 8.68 -30.38 42.53
CA LYS A 750 9.86 -31.08 43.07
C LYS A 750 11.10 -30.19 43.23
N GLU A 751 11.12 -28.99 42.65
CA GLU A 751 12.27 -28.09 42.63
C GLU A 751 11.80 -26.63 42.72
N ASP A 752 11.92 -26.04 43.91
CA ASP A 752 11.48 -24.66 44.22
C ASP A 752 12.40 -23.56 43.62
N ARG A 753 13.45 -23.96 42.90
CA ARG A 753 14.39 -23.02 42.28
C ARG A 753 13.84 -22.56 40.92
N LEU A 754 13.98 -21.25 40.66
CA LEU A 754 13.79 -20.68 39.32
C LEU A 754 14.81 -21.29 38.36
N ALA A 755 14.33 -21.97 37.32
CA ALA A 755 15.15 -22.53 36.26
C ALA A 755 14.47 -22.31 34.91
N LEU A 756 15.28 -22.23 33.84
CA LEU A 756 14.78 -22.21 32.47
C LEU A 756 14.15 -23.56 32.13
N ARG A 757 12.89 -23.54 31.71
CA ARG A 757 12.11 -24.75 31.43
C ARG A 757 11.33 -24.61 30.14
N LEU A 758 11.24 -25.73 29.41
CA LEU A 758 10.35 -25.90 28.26
C LEU A 758 9.25 -26.87 28.64
N ILE A 759 8.00 -26.43 28.54
CA ILE A 759 6.82 -27.27 28.69
C ILE A 759 6.40 -27.76 27.30
N ALA A 760 6.37 -29.08 27.11
CA ALA A 760 5.91 -29.72 25.88
C ALA A 760 4.60 -30.47 26.14
N GLY A 761 3.52 -30.02 25.51
CA GLY A 761 2.21 -30.67 25.56
C GLY A 761 1.98 -31.53 24.33
N HIS A 762 1.68 -32.82 24.53
CA HIS A 762 1.34 -33.73 23.44
C HIS A 762 -0.16 -33.72 23.12
N ASP A 763 -0.48 -34.16 21.91
CA ASP A 763 -1.85 -34.30 21.41
C ASP A 763 -2.73 -35.18 22.33
N SER A 764 -2.19 -36.30 22.83
CA SER A 764 -2.87 -37.18 23.79
C SER A 764 -3.17 -36.56 25.15
N GLY A 765 -2.59 -35.40 25.45
CA GLY A 765 -2.64 -34.75 26.76
C GLY A 765 -1.55 -35.17 27.73
N ALA A 766 -0.64 -36.09 27.35
CA ALA A 766 0.59 -36.28 28.11
C ALA A 766 1.50 -35.04 27.97
N SER A 767 2.11 -34.56 29.05
CA SER A 767 2.99 -33.39 29.02
C SER A 767 4.33 -33.67 29.68
N GLN A 768 5.35 -32.95 29.23
CA GLN A 768 6.73 -33.06 29.70
C GLN A 768 7.30 -31.68 30.03
N VAL A 769 8.15 -31.62 31.05
CA VAL A 769 8.95 -30.44 31.39
C VAL A 769 10.42 -30.79 31.23
N PHE A 770 11.09 -30.07 30.33
CA PHE A 770 12.54 -30.12 30.17
C PHE A 770 13.15 -28.94 30.92
N THR A 771 14.15 -29.20 31.76
CA THR A 771 14.84 -28.16 32.52
C THR A 771 16.24 -27.97 31.95
N PHE A 772 16.68 -26.72 31.82
CA PHE A 772 17.96 -26.37 31.24
C PHE A 772 18.84 -25.69 32.28
N GLY A 773 20.05 -26.20 32.44
CA GLY A 773 21.06 -25.68 33.35
C GLY A 773 22.28 -25.15 32.61
N ARG A 774 22.95 -24.17 33.21
CA ARG A 774 24.23 -23.66 32.73
C ARG A 774 25.36 -24.57 33.24
N SER A 775 26.12 -25.14 32.32
CA SER A 775 27.29 -25.96 32.59
C SER A 775 28.51 -25.10 32.99
N LEU A 776 29.56 -25.74 33.51
CA LEU A 776 30.80 -25.06 33.92
C LEU A 776 31.51 -24.33 32.77
N ASP A 777 31.37 -24.84 31.55
CA ASP A 777 31.85 -24.22 30.30
C ASP A 777 30.95 -23.08 29.80
N SER A 778 29.99 -22.63 30.61
CA SER A 778 28.94 -21.67 30.24
C SER A 778 27.96 -22.11 29.15
N SER A 779 28.06 -23.33 28.64
CA SER A 779 27.07 -23.88 27.70
C SER A 779 25.77 -24.25 28.42
N TRP A 780 24.66 -24.22 27.70
CA TRP A 780 23.38 -24.67 28.25
C TRP A 780 23.14 -26.12 27.86
N LYS A 781 22.75 -26.94 28.84
CA LYS A 781 22.45 -28.36 28.62
C LYS A 781 21.13 -28.73 29.33
N PRO A 782 20.33 -29.62 28.73
CA PRO A 782 19.18 -30.19 29.42
C PRO A 782 19.64 -31.00 30.63
N THR A 783 18.88 -30.97 31.72
CA THR A 783 19.05 -31.88 32.85
C THR A 783 18.60 -33.29 32.46
N GLU A 784 19.18 -34.33 33.09
CA GLU A 784 18.82 -35.72 32.78
C GLU A 784 17.38 -36.07 33.14
N GLU A 785 16.82 -35.46 34.20
CA GLU A 785 15.44 -35.72 34.61
C GLU A 785 14.44 -34.91 33.75
N VAL A 786 13.59 -35.63 33.01
CA VAL A 786 12.41 -35.08 32.32
C VAL A 786 11.18 -35.35 33.18
N VAL A 787 10.53 -34.31 33.67
CA VAL A 787 9.36 -34.45 34.54
C VAL A 787 8.11 -34.60 33.69
N LYS A 788 7.39 -35.71 33.87
CA LYS A 788 6.13 -36.00 33.17
C LYS A 788 4.95 -35.67 34.06
N PHE A 789 3.91 -35.12 33.46
CA PHE A 789 2.64 -34.85 34.14
C PHE A 789 1.48 -34.96 33.15
N ASP A 790 0.28 -35.21 33.65
CA ASP A 790 -0.91 -35.18 32.81
C ASP A 790 -1.24 -33.72 32.50
N GLY A 791 -1.55 -33.40 31.25
CA GLY A 791 -1.96 -32.09 30.75
C GLY A 791 -3.42 -32.07 30.27
N SER A 792 -3.69 -31.25 29.26
CA SER A 792 -4.98 -31.19 28.54
C SER A 792 -4.85 -31.85 27.17
N VAL A 793 -5.86 -32.60 26.74
CA VAL A 793 -5.89 -33.24 25.41
C VAL A 793 -5.99 -32.19 24.30
N HIS A 794 -5.21 -32.35 23.23
CA HIS A 794 -5.06 -31.39 22.13
C HIS A 794 -4.87 -29.95 22.64
N PRO A 795 -3.74 -29.64 23.31
CA PRO A 795 -3.48 -28.32 23.87
C PRO A 795 -3.62 -27.20 22.84
N ILE A 796 -4.40 -26.17 23.17
CA ILE A 796 -4.60 -24.95 22.37
C ILE A 796 -4.06 -23.69 23.05
N GLY A 797 -3.71 -23.77 24.34
CA GLY A 797 -3.04 -22.68 25.07
C GLY A 797 -2.39 -23.15 26.36
N MET A 798 -1.20 -22.61 26.65
CA MET A 798 -0.44 -22.89 27.86
C MET A 798 0.04 -21.57 28.46
N PHE A 799 -0.26 -21.34 29.73
CA PHE A 799 0.08 -20.10 30.41
C PHE A 799 0.65 -20.40 31.78
N VAL A 800 1.87 -19.95 32.03
CA VAL A 800 2.47 -19.96 33.38
C VAL A 800 2.28 -18.58 33.98
N ILE A 801 1.57 -18.49 35.09
CA ILE A 801 1.28 -17.23 35.80
C ILE A 801 1.73 -17.29 37.25
N ASN A 802 2.05 -16.14 37.84
CA ASN A 802 2.37 -16.03 39.25
C ASN A 802 1.08 -16.10 40.08
N SER A 803 1.06 -16.93 41.13
CA SER A 803 -0.15 -17.20 41.91
C SER A 803 -0.64 -16.02 42.75
N LYS A 804 0.16 -14.95 42.92
CA LYS A 804 -0.17 -13.79 43.77
C LYS A 804 -0.70 -12.60 42.97
N ASN A 805 -0.14 -12.35 41.80
CA ASN A 805 -0.41 -11.14 41.02
C ASN A 805 -0.84 -11.43 39.57
N GLY A 806 -0.99 -12.71 39.19
CA GLY A 806 -1.42 -13.14 37.85
C GLY A 806 -0.44 -12.85 36.71
N SER A 807 0.70 -12.21 36.97
CA SER A 807 1.65 -11.83 35.91
C SER A 807 2.23 -13.06 35.23
N ARG A 808 2.42 -12.99 33.91
CA ARG A 808 3.03 -14.07 33.14
C ARG A 808 4.45 -14.36 33.61
N CYS A 809 4.79 -15.64 33.60
CA CYS A 809 6.07 -16.18 34.01
C CYS A 809 6.85 -16.62 32.76
N THR A 810 7.11 -15.70 31.84
CA THR A 810 7.83 -15.96 30.58
C THR A 810 9.32 -16.23 30.80
N ALA A 811 9.98 -16.73 29.74
CA ALA A 811 11.43 -16.85 29.69
C ALA A 811 12.05 -15.55 29.14
N ASP A 812 11.99 -14.50 29.95
CA ASP A 812 12.52 -13.16 29.64
C ASP A 812 13.85 -12.87 30.35
N ARG A 813 14.50 -11.76 29.97
CA ARG A 813 15.81 -11.36 30.51
C ARG A 813 15.76 -11.10 32.01
N SER A 814 14.67 -10.50 32.51
CA SER A 814 14.53 -10.14 33.91
C SER A 814 14.47 -11.37 34.82
N ARG A 815 13.71 -12.39 34.40
CA ARG A 815 13.53 -13.63 35.16
C ARG A 815 14.75 -14.54 35.02
N LEU A 816 15.45 -14.50 33.88
CA LEU A 816 16.75 -15.16 33.75
C LEU A 816 17.78 -14.56 34.71
N ALA A 817 17.87 -13.23 34.79
CA ALA A 817 18.76 -12.57 35.75
C ALA A 817 18.42 -12.98 37.20
N ALA A 818 17.14 -13.00 37.56
CA ALA A 818 16.69 -13.46 38.87
C ALA A 818 17.02 -14.95 39.15
N SER A 819 16.98 -15.81 38.14
CA SER A 819 17.34 -17.23 38.28
C SER A 819 18.83 -17.49 38.49
N LEU A 820 19.68 -16.56 38.06
CA LEU A 820 21.14 -16.63 38.19
C LEU A 820 21.65 -15.98 39.47
N ASP A 821 20.85 -15.12 40.11
CA ASP A 821 21.23 -14.44 41.34
C ASP A 821 21.09 -15.37 42.56
N THR A 822 22.22 -15.97 42.96
CA THR A 822 22.31 -16.85 44.14
C THR A 822 22.17 -16.11 45.49
N SER A 823 22.13 -14.77 45.50
CA SER A 823 21.98 -13.97 46.73
C SER A 823 20.52 -13.80 47.17
N LEU A 824 19.57 -14.01 46.27
CA LEU A 824 18.13 -13.90 46.50
C LEU A 824 17.52 -15.24 46.94
N ILE A 825 17.88 -15.72 48.13
CA ILE A 825 17.31 -16.95 48.74
C ILE A 825 15.96 -16.63 49.42
N SER A 826 15.02 -16.01 48.70
CA SER A 826 13.62 -15.96 49.13
C SER A 826 12.82 -17.01 48.35
N PRO A 827 11.94 -17.79 49.01
CA PRO A 827 11.09 -18.73 48.29
C PRO A 827 10.28 -17.96 47.24
N SER A 828 10.41 -18.38 45.98
CA SER A 828 9.65 -17.76 44.90
C SER A 828 8.16 -17.95 45.17
N ALA A 829 7.32 -16.98 44.82
CA ALA A 829 5.88 -17.18 44.90
C ALA A 829 5.50 -18.39 44.03
N PRO A 830 4.57 -19.27 44.46
CA PRO A 830 4.12 -20.38 43.64
C PRO A 830 3.67 -19.90 42.25
N VAL A 831 3.87 -20.74 41.25
CA VAL A 831 3.38 -20.49 39.89
C VAL A 831 2.19 -21.38 39.60
N LEU A 832 1.37 -20.99 38.65
CA LEU A 832 0.22 -21.73 38.19
C LEU A 832 0.37 -22.02 36.71
N LEU A 833 0.17 -23.26 36.30
CA LEU A 833 0.02 -23.64 34.90
C LEU A 833 -1.46 -23.73 34.56
N VAL A 834 -1.93 -22.83 33.71
CA VAL A 834 -3.25 -22.91 33.07
C VAL A 834 -3.05 -23.54 31.69
N MET A 835 -3.62 -24.74 31.50
CA MET A 835 -3.46 -25.50 30.27
C MET A 835 -4.82 -25.81 29.66
N ALA A 836 -5.14 -25.18 28.53
CA ALA A 836 -6.38 -25.35 27.81
C ALA A 836 -6.19 -26.31 26.63
N GLY A 837 -7.12 -27.25 26.47
CA GLY A 837 -7.23 -28.12 25.30
C GLY A 837 -8.55 -27.91 24.58
N THR A 838 -8.83 -28.72 23.56
CA THR A 838 -10.08 -28.61 22.79
C THR A 838 -11.35 -29.05 23.53
N LYS A 839 -11.21 -29.72 24.68
CA LYS A 839 -12.33 -30.24 25.48
C LYS A 839 -12.51 -29.56 26.84
N GLY A 840 -11.55 -28.79 27.30
CA GLY A 840 -11.59 -28.15 28.61
C GLY A 840 -10.28 -27.47 28.97
N VAL A 841 -10.24 -26.92 30.17
CA VAL A 841 -9.05 -26.29 30.77
C VAL A 841 -8.84 -26.78 32.18
N ARG A 842 -7.57 -26.77 32.61
CA ARG A 842 -7.14 -27.15 33.94
C ARG A 842 -6.10 -26.17 34.46
N CYS A 843 -6.05 -26.02 35.78
CA CYS A 843 -5.04 -25.24 36.48
C CYS A 843 -4.27 -26.14 37.46
N ASN A 844 -2.94 -26.11 37.40
CA ASN A 844 -2.04 -26.86 38.27
C ASN A 844 -1.11 -25.90 39.02
N VAL A 845 -0.85 -26.18 40.30
CA VAL A 845 0.18 -25.46 41.07
C VAL A 845 1.57 -25.96 40.67
N ASN A 846 2.55 -25.06 40.64
CA ASN A 846 3.96 -25.32 40.35
C ASN A 846 4.17 -26.21 39.12
N ILE A 847 3.37 -25.98 38.07
CA ILE A 847 3.36 -26.70 36.78
C ILE A 847 2.97 -28.18 36.91
N THR A 848 3.77 -28.95 37.63
CA THR A 848 3.68 -30.41 37.80
C THR A 848 3.02 -30.84 39.11
N GLY A 849 2.63 -29.89 39.95
CA GLY A 849 2.01 -30.15 41.25
C GLY A 849 0.52 -30.48 41.15
N GLU A 850 -0.15 -30.45 42.31
CA GLU A 850 -1.57 -30.78 42.42
C GLU A 850 -2.44 -29.90 41.51
N ARG A 851 -3.51 -30.50 40.98
CA ARG A 851 -4.49 -29.80 40.16
C ARG A 851 -5.43 -29.00 41.08
N ILE A 852 -5.45 -27.68 40.91
CA ILE A 852 -6.33 -26.78 41.65
C ILE A 852 -7.75 -26.90 41.12
N SER A 853 -7.91 -26.86 39.80
CA SER A 853 -9.22 -26.81 39.14
C SER A 853 -9.18 -27.45 37.74
N LYS A 854 -10.34 -27.88 37.27
CA LYS A 854 -10.56 -28.38 35.91
C LYS A 854 -12.01 -28.14 35.51
N VAL A 855 -12.23 -27.63 34.31
CA VAL A 855 -13.56 -27.46 33.71
C VAL A 855 -13.56 -28.01 32.29
N GLU A 856 -14.65 -28.66 31.90
CA GLU A 856 -14.90 -29.07 30.51
C GLU A 856 -15.68 -27.97 29.81
N TRP A 857 -15.40 -27.76 28.52
CA TRP A 857 -16.11 -26.73 27.76
C TRP A 857 -17.60 -27.04 27.68
N ASN A 858 -18.41 -25.99 27.77
CA ASN A 858 -19.85 -26.14 27.61
C ASN A 858 -20.16 -26.64 26.20
N HIS A 859 -20.98 -27.70 26.06
CA HIS A 859 -21.37 -28.24 24.75
C HIS A 859 -22.04 -27.20 23.84
N LYS A 860 -22.65 -26.15 24.40
CA LYS A 860 -23.26 -25.05 23.65
C LYS A 860 -22.25 -24.09 23.02
N MET A 861 -21.01 -24.08 23.53
CA MET A 861 -19.93 -23.20 23.07
C MET A 861 -19.42 -23.59 21.66
N GLY A 862 -19.67 -24.82 21.20
CA GLY A 862 -19.05 -25.32 19.97
C GLY A 862 -17.54 -25.53 20.13
N LYS A 863 -16.81 -25.54 19.01
CA LYS A 863 -15.36 -25.71 19.03
C LYS A 863 -14.65 -24.44 19.52
N VAL A 864 -13.87 -24.57 20.60
CA VAL A 864 -12.95 -23.52 21.06
C VAL A 864 -11.79 -23.41 20.08
N LEU A 865 -11.61 -22.22 19.50
CA LEU A 865 -10.59 -21.95 18.48
C LEU A 865 -9.32 -21.37 19.08
N THR A 866 -9.46 -20.48 20.07
CA THR A 866 -8.34 -19.82 20.73
C THR A 866 -8.68 -19.57 22.20
N VAL A 867 -7.65 -19.48 23.03
CA VAL A 867 -7.77 -19.08 24.43
C VAL A 867 -6.72 -18.03 24.73
N GLN A 868 -7.02 -17.11 25.63
CA GLN A 868 -6.07 -16.09 26.06
C GLN A 868 -6.36 -15.69 27.51
N ILE A 869 -5.30 -15.49 28.31
CA ILE A 869 -5.44 -14.79 29.59
C ILE A 869 -5.40 -13.29 29.29
N VAL A 870 -6.46 -12.59 29.69
CA VAL A 870 -6.63 -11.15 29.49
C VAL A 870 -6.55 -10.42 30.82
N GLN A 871 -6.09 -9.18 30.79
CA GLN A 871 -5.85 -8.34 31.94
C GLN A 871 -6.65 -7.03 31.84
N LYS A 872 -7.32 -6.66 32.94
CA LYS A 872 -7.97 -5.35 33.13
C LYS A 872 -7.83 -4.93 34.59
N LEU A 873 -7.41 -3.70 34.85
CA LEU A 873 -7.27 -3.14 36.21
C LEU A 873 -6.41 -3.99 37.17
N SER A 874 -5.44 -4.76 36.66
CA SER A 874 -4.63 -5.75 37.41
C SER A 874 -5.34 -7.05 37.81
N SER A 875 -6.58 -7.24 37.39
CA SER A 875 -7.28 -8.52 37.42
C SER A 875 -7.08 -9.28 36.10
N TYR A 876 -7.13 -10.61 36.18
CA TYR A 876 -6.88 -11.55 35.10
C TYR A 876 -8.00 -12.56 34.98
N ALA A 877 -8.42 -12.86 33.76
CA ALA A 877 -9.36 -13.95 33.48
C ALA A 877 -8.91 -14.73 32.26
N LEU A 878 -9.27 -16.02 32.22
CA LEU A 878 -9.09 -16.82 31.02
C LEU A 878 -10.31 -16.62 30.11
N VAL A 879 -10.08 -16.21 28.86
CA VAL A 879 -11.13 -16.10 27.85
C VAL A 879 -10.93 -17.17 26.80
N ALA A 880 -11.98 -17.92 26.53
CA ALA A 880 -12.01 -18.94 25.48
C ALA A 880 -12.96 -18.48 24.37
N LEU A 881 -12.45 -18.35 23.15
CA LEU A 881 -13.19 -17.86 21.99
C LEU A 881 -13.51 -19.04 21.07
N ALA A 882 -14.78 -19.16 20.70
CA ALA A 882 -15.28 -20.29 19.93
C ALA A 882 -15.76 -19.90 18.53
N GLU A 883 -15.96 -20.92 17.69
CA GLU A 883 -16.38 -20.77 16.29
C GLU A 883 -17.77 -20.17 16.11
N ASN A 884 -18.62 -20.23 17.14
CA ASN A 884 -19.98 -19.71 17.14
C ASN A 884 -20.07 -18.18 17.42
N HIS A 885 -18.94 -17.46 17.32
CA HIS A 885 -18.82 -16.04 17.67
C HIS A 885 -19.16 -15.74 19.14
N GLU A 886 -18.85 -16.66 20.05
CA GLU A 886 -18.96 -16.41 21.49
C GLU A 886 -17.57 -16.43 22.16
N ALA A 887 -17.42 -15.58 23.17
CA ALA A 887 -16.30 -15.59 24.10
C ALA A 887 -16.81 -15.95 25.51
N TRP A 888 -16.14 -16.90 26.15
CA TRP A 888 -16.48 -17.38 27.48
C TRP A 888 -15.35 -17.04 28.45
N ALA A 889 -15.64 -16.27 29.50
CA ALA A 889 -14.69 -15.86 30.52
C ALA A 889 -14.73 -16.80 31.73
N TYR A 890 -13.57 -17.17 32.25
CA TYR A 890 -13.39 -18.04 33.39
C TYR A 890 -12.46 -17.41 34.44
N SER A 891 -12.79 -17.60 35.71
CA SER A 891 -11.98 -17.10 36.83
C SER A 891 -10.65 -17.84 36.93
N LEU A 892 -9.65 -17.18 37.52
CA LEU A 892 -8.34 -17.77 37.80
C LEU A 892 -8.04 -17.65 39.30
N PRO A 893 -7.56 -18.71 39.97
CA PRO A 893 -7.23 -20.03 39.43
C PRO A 893 -8.41 -21.01 39.35
N ASN A 894 -9.60 -20.66 39.86
CA ASN A 894 -10.67 -21.64 40.12
C ASN A 894 -11.41 -22.15 38.87
N LEU A 895 -11.24 -21.49 37.71
CA LEU A 895 -11.88 -21.85 36.44
C LEU A 895 -13.41 -21.88 36.51
N GLU A 896 -14.00 -21.00 37.33
CA GLU A 896 -15.45 -20.82 37.38
C GLU A 896 -15.88 -19.97 36.17
N CYS A 897 -16.92 -20.41 35.46
CA CYS A 897 -17.46 -19.66 34.33
C CYS A 897 -18.08 -18.35 34.84
N LEU A 898 -17.50 -17.22 34.45
CA LEU A 898 -17.96 -15.88 34.81
C LEU A 898 -19.10 -15.45 33.89
N HIS A 899 -18.80 -15.30 32.60
CA HIS A 899 -19.74 -14.75 31.61
C HIS A 899 -19.58 -15.42 30.24
N ASN A 900 -20.66 -15.45 29.48
CA ASN A 900 -20.65 -15.68 28.05
C ASN A 900 -20.96 -14.37 27.31
N MET A 901 -20.21 -14.08 26.26
CA MET A 901 -20.29 -12.82 25.54
C MET A 901 -20.42 -13.09 24.05
N ALA A 902 -21.37 -12.43 23.40
CA ALA A 902 -21.42 -12.43 21.95
C ALA A 902 -20.29 -11.55 21.40
N LEU A 903 -19.51 -12.10 20.48
CA LEU A 903 -18.56 -11.34 19.68
C LEU A 903 -19.31 -10.74 18.48
N PRO A 904 -18.79 -9.64 17.92
CA PRO A 904 -19.25 -9.14 16.63
C PRO A 904 -19.24 -10.26 15.57
N PRO A 905 -20.13 -10.22 14.56
CA PRO A 905 -20.19 -11.25 13.52
C PRO A 905 -18.86 -11.27 12.74
N ILE A 906 -18.04 -12.28 13.02
CA ILE A 906 -16.67 -12.42 12.50
C ILE A 906 -16.63 -13.63 11.59
N THR A 907 -16.50 -13.43 10.28
CA THR A 907 -16.53 -14.50 9.29
C THR A 907 -15.24 -15.34 9.25
N TYR A 908 -15.14 -16.30 10.18
CA TYR A 908 -14.27 -17.50 10.14
C TYR A 908 -12.74 -17.30 10.24
N LEU A 909 -12.13 -18.09 11.14
CA LEU A 909 -10.68 -18.41 11.31
C LEU A 909 -9.95 -17.61 12.42
N PRO A 910 -8.82 -18.11 12.97
CA PRO A 910 -8.52 -17.96 14.39
C PRO A 910 -8.27 -16.50 14.76
N ILE A 911 -8.93 -16.08 15.84
CA ILE A 911 -8.81 -14.76 16.42
C ILE A 911 -7.45 -14.69 17.13
N SER A 912 -6.65 -13.69 16.82
CA SER A 912 -5.47 -13.36 17.62
C SER A 912 -5.89 -12.37 18.70
N VAL A 913 -5.69 -12.70 19.96
CA VAL A 913 -6.02 -11.84 21.11
C VAL A 913 -4.74 -11.53 21.87
N ASP A 914 -4.57 -10.29 22.30
CA ASP A 914 -3.45 -9.88 23.16
C ASP A 914 -3.82 -9.92 24.65
N GLU A 915 -2.86 -9.61 25.52
CA GLU A 915 -3.05 -9.67 26.97
C GLU A 915 -4.00 -8.58 27.49
N SER A 916 -4.27 -7.53 26.72
CA SER A 916 -5.23 -6.49 27.07
C SER A 916 -6.66 -6.83 26.67
N GLY A 917 -6.88 -7.95 25.96
CA GLY A 917 -8.18 -8.30 25.39
C GLY A 917 -8.50 -7.60 24.06
N ASP A 918 -7.52 -6.92 23.44
CA ASP A 918 -7.64 -6.42 22.07
C ASP A 918 -7.34 -7.56 21.09
N PHE A 919 -8.07 -7.60 19.98
CA PHE A 919 -8.01 -8.74 19.08
C PHE A 919 -8.10 -8.36 17.61
N PHE A 920 -7.48 -9.20 16.78
CA PHE A 920 -7.70 -9.24 15.34
C PHE A 920 -8.44 -10.50 14.97
N ALA A 921 -9.50 -10.32 14.20
CA ALA A 921 -10.20 -11.41 13.57
C ALA A 921 -10.13 -11.26 12.05
N TRP A 922 -9.83 -12.37 11.37
CA TRP A 922 -9.53 -12.37 9.94
C TRP A 922 -10.72 -12.93 9.17
N THR A 923 -11.12 -12.28 8.08
CA THR A 923 -12.13 -12.79 7.16
C THR A 923 -11.46 -13.19 5.85
N ARG A 924 -11.59 -14.47 5.48
CA ARG A 924 -11.07 -14.99 4.22
C ARG A 924 -12.07 -14.81 3.07
N ASN A 925 -11.54 -14.63 1.87
CA ASN A 925 -12.32 -14.75 0.65
C ASN A 925 -12.57 -16.25 0.37
N PRO A 926 -13.83 -16.69 0.24
CA PRO A 926 -14.15 -18.10 0.01
C PRO A 926 -13.63 -18.64 -1.32
N GLU A 927 -13.40 -17.79 -2.32
CA GLU A 927 -12.98 -18.22 -3.66
C GLU A 927 -11.49 -18.59 -3.72
N ASN A 928 -10.63 -17.81 -3.05
CA ASN A 928 -9.19 -17.93 -3.16
C ASN A 928 -8.46 -18.23 -1.85
N GLY A 929 -9.16 -18.20 -0.70
CA GLY A 929 -8.59 -18.50 0.61
C GLY A 929 -7.68 -17.43 1.20
N LEU A 930 -7.48 -16.28 0.54
CA LEU A 930 -6.72 -15.15 1.07
C LEU A 930 -7.57 -14.33 2.04
N ILE A 931 -6.92 -13.62 2.97
CA ILE A 931 -7.62 -12.70 3.87
C ILE A 931 -7.99 -11.42 3.10
N ARG A 932 -9.29 -11.10 3.08
CA ARG A 932 -9.83 -9.89 2.43
C ARG A 932 -10.12 -8.74 3.39
N GLN A 933 -10.24 -9.06 4.67
CA GLN A 933 -10.66 -8.10 5.69
C GLN A 933 -10.16 -8.53 7.08
N ALA A 934 -9.80 -7.55 7.90
CA ALA A 934 -9.39 -7.71 9.28
C ALA A 934 -10.26 -6.84 10.20
N THR A 935 -10.85 -7.44 11.23
CA THR A 935 -11.62 -6.76 12.26
C THR A 935 -10.75 -6.57 13.48
N TYR A 936 -10.42 -5.32 13.79
CA TYR A 936 -9.76 -4.94 15.04
C TYR A 936 -10.84 -4.67 16.09
N GLY A 937 -10.87 -5.49 17.13
CA GLY A 937 -11.86 -5.42 18.20
C GLY A 937 -11.22 -5.45 19.58
N THR A 938 -12.06 -5.34 20.61
CA THR A 938 -11.65 -5.44 22.01
C THR A 938 -12.73 -6.11 22.83
N LEU A 939 -12.34 -6.79 23.91
CA LEU A 939 -13.25 -7.30 24.94
C LEU A 939 -13.64 -6.22 25.96
N PHE A 940 -12.90 -5.10 25.99
CA PHE A 940 -13.06 -4.02 26.97
C PHE A 940 -13.25 -2.68 26.27
N ASN A 941 -14.38 -2.53 25.57
CA ASN A 941 -14.74 -1.34 24.83
C ASN A 941 -15.24 -0.21 25.75
N PHE A 942 -14.38 0.24 26.67
CA PHE A 942 -14.67 1.33 27.59
C PHE A 942 -13.78 2.53 27.26
N ARG A 943 -14.38 3.68 26.93
CA ARG A 943 -13.65 4.92 26.61
C ARG A 943 -12.61 4.74 25.48
N ARG A 944 -12.91 3.82 24.55
CA ARG A 944 -12.18 3.64 23.30
C ARG A 944 -12.73 4.61 22.26
N VAL A 945 -11.90 4.97 21.30
CA VAL A 945 -12.32 5.83 20.20
C VAL A 945 -12.79 4.94 19.05
N GLU A 946 -14.09 4.98 18.76
CA GLU A 946 -14.73 4.24 17.66
C GLU A 946 -14.98 5.11 16.42
N THR A 947 -14.83 6.43 16.54
CA THR A 947 -15.18 7.36 15.47
C THR A 947 -14.18 7.27 14.31
N THR A 948 -14.71 7.17 13.10
CA THR A 948 -13.92 7.33 11.88
C THR A 948 -13.39 8.77 11.84
N PRO A 949 -12.09 8.98 11.50
CA PRO A 949 -11.56 10.32 11.36
C PRO A 949 -12.39 11.16 10.39
N ALA A 950 -12.65 12.41 10.78
CA ALA A 950 -13.27 13.38 9.90
C ALA A 950 -12.22 13.88 8.90
N ILE A 951 -12.56 13.84 7.61
CA ILE A 951 -11.65 14.16 6.51
C ILE A 951 -12.01 15.51 5.90
N ASP A 952 -11.01 16.32 5.62
CA ASP A 952 -11.13 17.52 4.81
C ASP A 952 -10.21 17.42 3.59
N LEU A 953 -10.78 17.07 2.43
CA LEU A 953 -10.05 16.95 1.16
C LEU A 953 -9.78 18.30 0.48
N LEU A 954 -10.47 19.37 0.86
CA LEU A 954 -10.33 20.69 0.20
C LEU A 954 -9.16 21.49 0.74
N SER A 955 -8.85 21.30 2.02
CA SER A 955 -7.83 22.06 2.74
C SER A 955 -6.47 22.10 2.05
N THR A 956 -6.16 21.09 1.22
CA THR A 956 -4.88 20.97 0.50
C THR A 956 -4.97 21.20 -1.00
N LYS A 957 -6.12 21.61 -1.57
CA LYS A 957 -6.27 21.69 -3.02
C LYS A 957 -5.70 23.00 -3.60
N PRO A 958 -4.55 22.97 -4.33
CA PRO A 958 -4.06 24.14 -5.03
C PRO A 958 -4.94 24.54 -6.23
N VAL A 959 -4.65 25.71 -6.78
CA VAL A 959 -5.33 26.23 -7.98
C VAL A 959 -4.90 25.40 -9.19
N VAL A 960 -5.87 25.09 -10.07
CA VAL A 960 -5.58 24.41 -11.35
C VAL A 960 -4.62 25.25 -12.18
N PRO A 961 -3.47 24.69 -12.62
CA PRO A 961 -2.54 25.40 -13.49
C PRO A 961 -3.22 25.88 -14.78
N ALA A 962 -2.75 27.00 -15.34
CA ALA A 962 -3.31 27.54 -16.58
C ALA A 962 -3.18 26.55 -17.75
N GLN A 963 -4.16 26.58 -18.65
CA GLN A 963 -4.18 25.74 -19.85
C GLN A 963 -2.96 26.04 -20.75
N PRO A 964 -2.20 25.02 -21.17
CA PRO A 964 -1.16 25.18 -22.20
C PRO A 964 -1.73 25.82 -23.46
N GLN A 965 -1.05 26.86 -23.95
CA GLN A 965 -1.48 27.61 -25.15
C GLN A 965 -0.98 26.95 -26.44
N PRO A 966 -1.65 27.20 -27.59
CA PRO A 966 -1.15 26.78 -28.90
C PRO A 966 0.28 27.28 -29.14
N VAL A 967 1.08 26.45 -29.81
CA VAL A 967 2.48 26.74 -30.16
C VAL A 967 2.66 26.59 -31.66
N SER A 968 3.61 27.35 -32.21
CA SER A 968 3.94 27.28 -33.64
C SER A 968 4.80 26.06 -33.96
N LEU A 969 4.67 25.54 -35.20
CA LEU A 969 5.47 24.41 -35.70
C LEU A 969 6.97 24.71 -35.75
N GLY A 970 7.35 25.97 -36.05
CA GLY A 970 8.74 26.42 -36.16
C GLY A 970 9.03 27.71 -35.38
N PRO A 971 10.29 28.17 -35.35
CA PRO A 971 10.70 29.43 -34.71
C PRO A 971 9.84 30.62 -35.15
N THR A 972 9.59 31.56 -34.24
CA THR A 972 8.88 32.80 -34.56
C THR A 972 9.79 33.77 -35.33
N SER A 973 10.17 33.44 -36.56
CA SER A 973 10.82 34.37 -37.48
C SER A 973 9.76 35.08 -38.34
N ILE A 974 10.12 36.25 -38.89
CA ILE A 974 9.23 37.25 -39.54
C ILE A 974 8.47 36.68 -40.78
N LEU A 975 8.77 35.44 -41.21
CA LEU A 975 8.12 34.72 -42.30
C LEU A 975 7.14 33.62 -41.83
N GLY A 976 6.96 33.40 -40.51
CA GLY A 976 6.13 32.35 -39.90
C GLY A 976 4.61 32.52 -40.04
N SER A 977 4.13 33.19 -41.10
CA SER A 977 2.71 33.46 -41.38
C SER A 977 1.95 32.26 -41.99
N TRP A 978 2.40 31.02 -41.77
CA TRP A 978 1.66 29.85 -42.28
C TRP A 978 0.50 29.40 -41.39
N PHE A 979 0.46 29.87 -40.14
CA PHE A 979 -0.68 29.70 -39.24
C PHE A 979 -1.15 31.06 -38.72
N ASN A 980 -2.36 31.47 -39.12
CA ASN A 980 -3.19 32.27 -38.22
C ASN A 980 -3.69 31.29 -37.15
N PHE A 981 -2.93 31.12 -36.05
CA PHE A 981 -3.54 30.56 -34.85
C PHE A 981 -4.65 31.53 -34.45
N GLY A 982 -5.90 31.18 -34.80
CA GLY A 982 -7.05 31.81 -34.19
C GLY A 982 -6.90 31.74 -32.68
N GLN A 983 -7.42 32.74 -31.97
CA GLN A 983 -7.47 32.65 -30.51
C GLN A 983 -8.17 31.34 -30.12
N SER A 984 -7.42 30.41 -29.53
CA SER A 984 -7.97 29.19 -28.94
C SER A 984 -9.08 29.57 -27.97
N MET A 985 -10.16 28.79 -27.96
CA MET A 985 -11.29 29.07 -27.07
C MET A 985 -10.86 28.91 -25.61
N THR A 986 -11.25 29.87 -24.78
CA THR A 986 -11.08 29.75 -23.32
C THR A 986 -11.98 28.65 -22.76
N GLY A 987 -11.62 28.08 -21.61
CA GLY A 987 -12.44 27.08 -20.93
C GLY A 987 -13.89 27.55 -20.71
N ALA A 988 -14.10 28.82 -20.35
CA ALA A 988 -15.43 29.39 -20.19
C ALA A 988 -16.24 29.48 -21.49
N GLN A 989 -15.58 29.71 -22.64
CA GLN A 989 -16.25 29.74 -23.94
C GLN A 989 -16.66 28.32 -24.38
N ILE A 990 -15.79 27.33 -24.15
CA ILE A 990 -16.13 25.91 -24.38
C ILE A 990 -17.27 25.48 -23.47
N ASP A 991 -17.22 25.85 -22.20
CA ASP A 991 -18.27 25.59 -21.22
C ASP A 991 -19.63 26.15 -21.66
N ALA A 992 -19.66 27.37 -22.23
CA ALA A 992 -20.87 27.97 -22.76
C ALA A 992 -21.37 27.28 -24.05
N LEU A 993 -20.45 26.95 -24.96
CA LEU A 993 -20.75 26.26 -26.22
C LEU A 993 -21.40 24.89 -25.96
N LEU A 994 -20.78 24.12 -25.09
CA LEU A 994 -21.18 22.75 -24.79
C LEU A 994 -22.35 22.69 -23.82
N GLY A 995 -22.49 23.62 -22.88
CA GLY A 995 -23.65 23.67 -21.96
C GLY A 995 -24.96 24.13 -22.63
N GLY A 996 -24.86 24.80 -23.77
CA GLY A 996 -25.99 25.26 -24.59
C GLY A 996 -26.65 26.56 -24.10
N PRO A 997 -27.53 27.16 -24.92
CA PRO A 997 -28.17 28.44 -24.61
C PRO A 997 -29.12 28.37 -23.40
N ASP A 998 -29.76 27.21 -23.19
CA ASP A 998 -30.71 26.97 -22.08
C ASP A 998 -30.00 26.42 -20.83
N ARG A 999 -28.77 26.87 -20.58
CA ARG A 999 -27.99 26.46 -19.41
C ARG A 999 -28.50 27.19 -18.15
N PRO A 1000 -28.98 26.45 -17.12
CA PRO A 1000 -29.37 27.05 -15.86
C PRO A 1000 -28.17 27.72 -15.20
N VAL A 1001 -28.42 28.80 -14.48
CA VAL A 1001 -27.41 29.37 -13.59
C VAL A 1001 -27.10 28.33 -12.51
N PRO A 1002 -25.82 27.94 -12.32
CA PRO A 1002 -25.45 27.02 -11.27
C PRO A 1002 -26.00 27.49 -9.93
N ILE A 1003 -26.67 26.61 -9.19
CA ILE A 1003 -27.06 26.89 -7.81
C ILE A 1003 -25.77 26.87 -7.01
N GLN A 1004 -25.18 28.05 -6.75
CA GLN A 1004 -24.13 28.14 -5.74
C GLN A 1004 -24.75 27.72 -4.42
N GLN A 1005 -24.52 26.47 -4.01
CA GLN A 1005 -24.79 26.09 -2.63
C GLN A 1005 -23.97 27.06 -1.77
N PRO A 1006 -24.60 27.78 -0.82
CA PRO A 1006 -23.86 28.70 0.01
C PRO A 1006 -22.78 27.88 0.72
N ARG A 1007 -21.51 28.11 0.33
CA ARG A 1007 -20.35 27.68 1.13
C ARG A 1007 -20.70 28.13 2.53
N SER A 1008 -20.82 27.19 3.46
CA SER A 1008 -21.11 27.48 4.85
C SER A 1008 -19.99 28.36 5.39
N GLN A 1009 -20.17 29.68 5.32
CA GLN A 1009 -19.37 30.73 5.96
C GLN A 1009 -19.54 30.68 7.50
N ALA A 1010 -19.84 29.51 8.06
CA ALA A 1010 -19.86 29.27 9.49
C ALA A 1010 -18.43 29.33 10.08
N LEU A 1011 -17.42 28.90 9.31
CA LEU A 1011 -16.03 28.81 9.81
C LEU A 1011 -15.30 30.17 9.95
N ALA A 1012 -15.70 31.20 9.20
CA ALA A 1012 -15.06 32.52 9.32
C ALA A 1012 -15.58 33.33 10.52
N ASN A 1013 -16.84 33.10 10.94
CA ASN A 1013 -17.43 33.78 12.09
C ASN A 1013 -17.22 33.05 13.42
N ASP A 1014 -16.95 31.75 13.41
CA ASP A 1014 -16.59 31.00 14.62
C ASP A 1014 -15.12 31.25 15.03
N ALA A 1015 -14.18 31.36 14.08
CA ALA A 1015 -12.79 31.71 14.39
C ALA A 1015 -12.65 33.07 15.11
N ALA A 1016 -13.46 34.06 14.74
CA ALA A 1016 -13.46 35.38 15.39
C ALA A 1016 -14.15 35.39 16.77
N ARG A 1017 -15.05 34.44 17.05
CA ARG A 1017 -15.72 34.29 18.35
C ARG A 1017 -14.89 33.46 19.33
N ASP A 1018 -14.21 32.42 18.85
CA ASP A 1018 -13.36 31.53 19.65
C ASP A 1018 -12.13 32.24 20.24
N HIS A 1019 -11.46 33.12 19.50
CA HIS A 1019 -10.30 33.85 20.04
C HIS A 1019 -10.65 34.74 21.25
N SER A 1020 -11.89 35.23 21.34
CA SER A 1020 -12.36 36.04 22.48
C SER A 1020 -12.80 35.20 23.68
N GLN A 1021 -13.23 33.95 23.46
CA GLN A 1021 -13.63 33.01 24.51
C GLN A 1021 -12.45 32.20 25.05
N VAL A 1022 -11.51 31.79 24.20
CA VAL A 1022 -10.27 31.10 24.60
C VAL A 1022 -9.39 32.01 25.45
N ALA A 1023 -9.29 33.31 25.15
CA ALA A 1023 -8.59 34.28 25.99
C ALA A 1023 -9.27 34.48 27.38
N LYS A 1024 -10.61 34.42 27.43
CA LYS A 1024 -11.37 34.53 28.70
C LYS A 1024 -11.34 33.23 29.52
N GLN A 1025 -11.32 32.06 28.88
CA GLN A 1025 -11.15 30.77 29.53
C GLN A 1025 -9.71 30.54 30.00
N ALA A 1026 -8.69 30.97 29.25
CA ALA A 1026 -7.29 30.89 29.68
C ALA A 1026 -7.04 31.71 30.96
N ALA A 1027 -7.61 32.91 31.06
CA ALA A 1027 -7.54 33.74 32.26
C ALA A 1027 -8.31 33.15 33.46
N ALA A 1028 -9.47 32.52 33.22
CA ALA A 1028 -10.24 31.85 34.27
C ALA A 1028 -9.57 30.54 34.75
N THR A 1029 -8.89 29.82 33.85
CA THR A 1029 -8.22 28.56 34.15
C THR A 1029 -6.93 28.80 34.95
N GLN A 1030 -6.19 29.88 34.67
CA GLN A 1030 -5.03 30.32 35.46
C GLN A 1030 -5.38 30.65 36.92
N ASN A 1031 -6.49 31.35 37.15
CA ASN A 1031 -6.95 31.65 38.53
C ASN A 1031 -7.40 30.38 39.26
N SER A 1032 -8.09 29.45 38.58
CA SER A 1032 -8.50 28.17 39.19
C SER A 1032 -7.34 27.20 39.49
N LEU A 1033 -6.25 27.28 38.71
CA LEU A 1033 -5.02 26.50 38.92
C LEU A 1033 -4.22 27.03 40.10
N TYR A 1034 -4.14 28.36 40.28
CA TYR A 1034 -3.53 28.98 41.45
C TYR A 1034 -4.27 28.63 42.75
N ASP A 1035 -5.60 28.65 42.74
CA ASP A 1035 -6.42 28.27 43.91
C ASP A 1035 -6.29 26.77 44.26
N ARG A 1036 -6.23 25.89 43.24
CA ARG A 1036 -6.03 24.44 43.44
C ARG A 1036 -4.61 24.10 43.93
N LEU A 1037 -3.58 24.80 43.45
CA LEU A 1037 -2.20 24.64 43.93
C LEU A 1037 -2.05 25.12 45.38
N THR A 1038 -2.70 26.23 45.74
CA THR A 1038 -2.68 26.76 47.11
C THR A 1038 -3.43 25.85 48.09
N SER A 1039 -4.50 25.17 47.64
CA SER A 1039 -5.21 24.16 48.43
C SER A 1039 -4.41 22.86 48.59
N ALA A 1040 -3.67 22.42 47.56
CA ALA A 1040 -2.83 21.21 47.62
C ALA A 1040 -1.57 21.39 48.49
N LEU A 1041 -1.08 22.64 48.63
CA LEU A 1041 0.05 23.01 49.49
C LEU A 1041 -0.30 23.01 51.00
N ASN A 1042 -1.58 23.17 51.36
CA ASN A 1042 -2.04 23.14 52.76
C ASN A 1042 -2.37 21.73 53.28
N GLU A 1043 -2.49 20.71 52.40
CA GLU A 1043 -2.97 19.37 52.78
C GLU A 1043 -1.88 18.31 52.98
N ARG A 1044 -0.59 18.58 52.75
CA ARG A 1044 0.47 17.57 52.96
C ARG A 1044 1.73 18.13 53.61
N GLY A 1045 1.78 18.03 54.94
CA GLY A 1045 3.01 18.15 55.72
C GLY A 1045 3.76 16.81 55.83
N CYS A 1046 5.09 16.90 55.86
CA CYS A 1046 6.10 15.91 56.30
C CYS A 1046 6.73 14.98 55.22
N VAL A 1047 7.86 15.37 54.59
CA VAL A 1047 9.31 15.05 54.84
C VAL A 1047 9.83 13.72 54.24
N THR A 1048 10.70 13.83 53.22
CA THR A 1048 12.10 13.34 53.24
C THR A 1048 12.95 14.15 52.24
N SER A 1049 14.09 14.66 52.71
CA SER A 1049 14.88 15.74 52.10
C SER A 1049 16.20 15.26 51.50
N THR A 1050 16.31 15.26 50.16
CA THR A 1050 17.60 15.54 49.47
C THR A 1050 17.38 15.99 48.02
N ILE A 1051 16.37 15.46 47.32
CA ILE A 1051 16.00 15.84 45.94
C ILE A 1051 15.42 17.27 45.84
N PHE A 1052 14.89 17.80 46.94
CA PHE A 1052 14.22 19.11 46.96
C PHE A 1052 15.16 20.32 46.81
N LYS A 1053 16.45 20.19 47.13
CA LYS A 1053 17.40 21.32 47.00
C LYS A 1053 17.82 21.57 45.56
N ASP A 1054 17.92 20.53 44.75
CA ASP A 1054 18.30 20.65 43.34
C ASP A 1054 17.11 21.15 42.49
N CYS A 1055 15.88 20.70 42.79
CA CYS A 1055 14.68 21.25 42.16
C CYS A 1055 14.47 22.74 42.48
N PHE A 1056 14.78 23.21 43.70
CA PHE A 1056 14.59 24.61 44.07
C PHE A 1056 15.61 25.55 43.38
N HIS A 1057 16.78 25.04 43.02
CA HIS A 1057 17.78 25.81 42.25
C HIS A 1057 17.38 25.91 40.78
N ILE A 1058 16.88 24.81 40.19
CA ILE A 1058 16.39 24.76 38.81
C ILE A 1058 15.13 25.63 38.63
N ILE A 1059 14.20 25.63 39.59
CA ILE A 1059 12.99 26.48 39.54
C ILE A 1059 13.34 27.97 39.61
N ASN A 1060 14.36 28.37 40.39
CA ASN A 1060 14.77 29.77 40.46
C ASN A 1060 15.53 30.22 39.20
N MET A 1061 16.31 29.34 38.55
CA MET A 1061 16.88 29.62 37.23
C MET A 1061 15.80 29.74 36.15
N SER A 1062 14.77 28.87 36.15
CA SER A 1062 13.63 28.99 35.22
C SER A 1062 12.82 30.27 35.44
N ARG A 1063 12.68 30.73 36.69
CA ARG A 1063 11.95 31.97 37.02
C ARG A 1063 12.68 33.22 36.54
N GLN A 1064 14.02 33.23 36.57
CA GLN A 1064 14.83 34.30 35.97
C GLN A 1064 14.78 34.26 34.44
N MET A 1065 14.87 33.07 33.82
CA MET A 1065 14.77 32.95 32.36
C MET A 1065 13.39 33.33 31.81
N LEU A 1066 12.30 33.07 32.56
CA LEU A 1066 10.94 33.49 32.20
C LEU A 1066 10.74 35.00 32.32
N GLY A 1067 11.35 35.66 33.32
CA GLY A 1067 11.34 37.12 33.43
C GLY A 1067 12.04 37.81 32.25
N ASP A 1068 13.21 37.29 31.86
CA ASP A 1068 13.94 37.78 30.69
C ASP A 1068 13.20 37.50 29.37
N LEU A 1069 12.38 36.45 29.30
CA LEU A 1069 11.56 36.12 28.13
C LEU A 1069 10.35 37.07 28.01
N GLU A 1070 9.70 37.39 29.13
CA GLU A 1070 8.56 38.31 29.19
C GLU A 1070 8.98 39.73 28.80
N ASP A 1071 10.14 40.19 29.26
CA ASP A 1071 10.70 41.50 28.86
C ASP A 1071 11.07 41.53 27.36
N ARG A 1072 11.54 40.40 26.80
CA ARG A 1072 11.77 40.27 25.36
C ARG A 1072 10.48 40.24 24.55
N PHE A 1073 9.42 39.60 25.04
CA PHE A 1073 8.10 39.59 24.39
C PHE A 1073 7.44 40.98 24.40
N ASN A 1074 7.55 41.73 25.50
CA ASN A 1074 7.07 43.10 25.59
C ASN A 1074 7.87 44.05 24.67
N SER A 1075 9.17 43.82 24.53
CA SER A 1075 10.03 44.53 23.56
C SER A 1075 9.68 44.18 22.11
N LEU A 1076 9.35 42.92 21.81
CA LEU A 1076 8.92 42.48 20.47
C LEU A 1076 7.52 43.00 20.11
N GLU A 1077 6.59 43.02 21.07
CA GLU A 1077 5.25 43.56 20.85
C GLU A 1077 5.31 45.06 20.56
N SER A 1078 6.09 45.83 21.33
CA SER A 1078 6.28 47.27 21.07
C SER A 1078 6.99 47.54 19.74
N GLY A 1079 7.98 46.73 19.37
CA GLY A 1079 8.65 46.79 18.06
C GLY A 1079 7.71 46.44 16.89
N SER A 1080 6.86 45.43 17.05
CA SER A 1080 5.89 45.02 16.02
C SER A 1080 4.78 46.05 15.80
N ARG A 1081 4.28 46.68 16.88
CA ARG A 1081 3.30 47.78 16.77
C ARG A 1081 3.90 49.00 16.06
N SER A 1082 5.15 49.35 16.38
CA SER A 1082 5.88 50.42 15.69
C SER A 1082 6.07 50.12 14.19
N MET A 1083 6.41 48.89 13.82
CA MET A 1083 6.53 48.48 12.41
C MET A 1083 5.19 48.48 11.68
N VAL A 1084 4.10 48.05 12.33
CA VAL A 1084 2.75 48.10 11.75
C VAL A 1084 2.28 49.54 11.54
N ASP A 1085 2.59 50.45 12.47
CA ASP A 1085 2.28 51.87 12.33
C ASP A 1085 3.14 52.53 11.24
N GLN A 1086 4.40 52.15 11.10
CA GLN A 1086 5.26 52.56 9.97
C GLN A 1086 4.76 52.03 8.64
N ALA A 1087 4.32 50.77 8.57
CA ALA A 1087 3.78 50.15 7.35
C ALA A 1087 2.45 50.82 6.94
N LYS A 1088 1.57 51.13 7.90
CA LYS A 1088 0.34 51.88 7.65
C LYS A 1088 0.63 53.30 7.17
N LYS A 1089 1.65 53.96 7.74
CA LYS A 1089 2.07 55.30 7.32
C LYS A 1089 2.67 55.29 5.91
N LEU A 1090 3.51 54.30 5.59
CA LEU A 1090 4.06 54.09 4.24
C LEU A 1090 2.99 53.75 3.21
N ALA A 1091 2.01 52.92 3.57
CA ALA A 1091 0.86 52.60 2.70
C ALA A 1091 -0.03 53.83 2.45
N ALA A 1092 -0.23 54.68 3.46
CA ALA A 1092 -0.95 55.94 3.32
C ALA A 1092 -0.18 56.97 2.46
N GLU A 1093 1.14 57.05 2.61
CA GLU A 1093 2.00 57.94 1.81
C GLU A 1093 2.12 57.47 0.34
N GLN A 1094 2.11 56.17 0.07
CA GLN A 1094 2.05 55.64 -1.30
C GLN A 1094 0.67 55.84 -1.95
N SER A 1095 -0.41 55.69 -1.17
CA SER A 1095 -1.77 55.94 -1.66
C SER A 1095 -2.00 57.43 -1.96
N ALA A 1096 -1.38 58.34 -1.19
CA ALA A 1096 -1.44 59.78 -1.44
C ALA A 1096 -0.62 60.22 -2.68
N LYS A 1097 0.47 59.52 -3.02
CA LYS A 1097 1.28 59.78 -4.23
C LYS A 1097 0.63 59.28 -5.53
N SER A 1098 -0.32 58.34 -5.45
CA SER A 1098 -1.08 57.85 -6.61
C SER A 1098 -2.17 58.83 -7.09
N TRP A 1099 -2.56 59.82 -6.29
CA TRP A 1099 -3.69 60.71 -6.62
C TRP A 1099 -3.30 62.08 -7.19
N PHE A 1100 -2.02 62.46 -7.15
CA PHE A 1100 -1.52 63.69 -7.76
C PHE A 1100 -0.24 63.45 -8.57
N ARG A 1101 -0.40 63.13 -9.87
CA ARG A 1101 0.54 63.53 -10.93
C ARG A 1101 -0.24 63.91 -12.19
N PHE A 1102 -0.16 65.19 -12.54
CA PHE A 1102 -0.12 65.67 -13.92
C PHE A 1102 1.22 65.27 -14.55
#